data_AF-A0AAI8J0W0-F1
#
_entry.id   AF-A0AAI8J0W0-F1
#
_cell.length_a   1.000
_cell.length_b   1.000
_cell.length_c   1.000
_cell.angle_alpha   90.00
_cell.angle_beta   90.00
_cell.angle_gamma   90.00
#
_symmetry.space_group_name_H-M   'P 1'
#
loop_
_entity.id
_entity.type
_entity.pdbx_description
1 polymer ?
#
loop_
_entity_poly.entity_id
_entity_poly.type
_entity_poly.pdbx_seq_one_letter_code
_entity_poly.pdbx_strand_id
1 'polypeptide(L)'
;MTIRIYPSRIPGAPLETHEHGNITLHQWMVRNVPGYSLERSHPIAVELNGRQLSPDEWPLCQLSPDSDIRIYPVPYGTGLEIAVWVSVAISAASAAYSLFFGPKVDLGGYSSGSGRSLELNPAKANTAKLGDPIREVFGRCRIYPDYLVQPVTRFDPDDPTRMTVEMFLCVGQGRFSFTGGDKRIGETPAASLGDGFSDKVYQPGEDVSSDPRSENWFNSTEVGGTSSGTGLDMAQTSPDSDDIIADSMTVSGASVTFTGLDTDDGDDDDEDDNSLPDSWVTRAIVEIKAPTNYLISASSGYSVFASSLLTELAPVAGMPVTLSFNSVDYDLVIASYTPGQEAVPGEGGSAAKIQASAAPVTYDFSTSSSTFMITWQGTTYTVSLVANYISMSGLLAAITEGLTGSGLVARDNGGTVLIAEAASPFVGGAITSSSLPAAVFGDAPVYTSGTASTGGSPAVTANVTLAYNSTTGTAFSGMPEGVQRLSLAHRGNEYQIVSSDGTTVTVERLVSGAVDESWPGFIARTMIDYEATGLNDTLSWLGPFLVCPENEVVDAFEVNFSFPNGICGFDSKGKKRLRHVEWEIQYRVYGSGSGWVSHQGEYALKNINGLGFTERITLSSPGLVEVRCRRRNEQGSNNARDNMYWQALRGRLLARPVSYSGVTTWAITVETGGKLAAQSDRRVSVIATREYDSGGNRTISGAFRHVANSLGFNANQLDTSAINALETAWWTSRGEYFDYEASSDSASAKDIFDKITEAGMSYFLLSDGLLSAGREGVKNWTGIITPQDTVEEMQTSFRAPSDDDYDGVDVTYINPVTWAEEIVQCRTADNPVPRKVESYSLGIVMTADRAYRIGMRRLMKYLHQRRTYECTTELLGWCYQFGDHIILSDDIPTGKTISCLIEGVTFDDEVITLTVTELLDWSYANPRCWIQFQGGRPSTRLLTPTRVDDFTLTIPFNDDLHPEDWIMDDPDVELPRLLFCDSEKGARHGIVQEIVPSDDCTCQVTAPEYKEIFYAYDDATYPGDVA
;
A
#
# COMPACT_ATOMS: atom_id res chain seq x y z
N MET A 1 -11.12 42.64 -34.12
CA MET A 1 -12.21 42.28 -33.19
C MET A 1 -11.70 41.09 -32.40
N THR A 2 -11.17 41.31 -31.19
CA THR A 2 -10.17 40.39 -30.67
C THR A 2 -10.31 40.10 -29.19
N ILE A 3 -10.27 38.82 -28.82
CA ILE A 3 -9.97 38.35 -27.47
C ILE A 3 -8.46 38.35 -27.31
N ARG A 4 -7.95 39.06 -26.31
CA ARG A 4 -6.52 39.23 -26.06
C ARG A 4 -6.14 38.54 -24.75
N ILE A 5 -5.17 37.64 -24.81
CA ILE A 5 -4.69 36.89 -23.66
C ILE A 5 -3.34 37.49 -23.25
N TYR A 6 -3.21 37.90 -21.99
CA TYR A 6 -2.01 38.54 -21.46
C TYR A 6 -1.27 37.60 -20.51
N PRO A 7 0.08 37.71 -20.42
CA PRO A 7 0.87 36.87 -19.53
C PRO A 7 0.63 37.23 -18.05
N SER A 8 0.22 38.47 -17.76
CA SER A 8 -0.12 38.97 -16.43
C SER A 8 -0.92 40.28 -16.55
N ARG A 9 -1.38 40.84 -15.42
CA ARG A 9 -2.01 42.17 -15.37
C ARG A 9 -1.01 43.34 -15.48
N ILE A 10 0.28 43.08 -15.70
CA ILE A 10 1.31 44.10 -15.91
C ILE A 10 1.15 44.67 -17.33
N PRO A 11 1.36 45.98 -17.56
CA PRO A 11 1.31 46.57 -18.91
C PRO A 11 2.26 45.84 -19.88
N GLY A 12 1.72 45.31 -20.98
CA GLY A 12 2.48 44.56 -21.98
C GLY A 12 1.63 44.22 -23.22
N ALA A 13 2.26 43.64 -24.24
CA ALA A 13 1.54 43.11 -25.40
C ALA A 13 0.82 41.78 -25.05
N PRO A 14 -0.32 41.46 -25.69
CA PRO A 14 -0.98 40.17 -25.49
C PRO A 14 -0.13 39.03 -26.06
N LEU A 15 -0.06 37.90 -25.34
CA LEU A 15 0.53 36.64 -25.81
C LEU A 15 -0.21 36.11 -27.03
N GLU A 16 -1.54 36.19 -27.00
CA GLU A 16 -2.40 35.67 -28.05
C GLU A 16 -3.54 36.64 -28.34
N THR A 17 -3.91 36.71 -29.61
CA THR A 17 -5.00 37.55 -30.10
C THR A 17 -5.89 36.72 -31.02
N HIS A 18 -7.13 36.50 -30.61
CA HIS A 18 -8.09 35.63 -31.31
C HIS A 18 -9.26 36.42 -31.84
N GLU A 19 -9.67 36.18 -33.08
CA GLU A 19 -10.91 36.76 -33.62
C GLU A 19 -12.14 35.99 -33.16
N HIS A 20 -13.25 36.70 -32.94
CA HIS A 20 -14.53 36.09 -32.57
C HIS A 20 -15.69 36.69 -33.38
N GLY A 21 -16.69 35.85 -33.65
CA GLY A 21 -17.99 36.29 -34.19
C GLY A 21 -18.96 36.74 -33.08
N ASN A 22 -20.24 36.84 -33.41
CA ASN A 22 -21.30 37.20 -32.45
C ASN A 22 -21.71 35.97 -31.63
N ILE A 23 -20.92 35.65 -30.60
CA ILE A 23 -21.09 34.48 -29.72
C ILE A 23 -20.90 34.91 -28.26
N THR A 24 -21.24 34.05 -27.29
CA THR A 24 -20.92 34.33 -25.87
C THR A 24 -19.49 33.92 -25.52
N LEU A 25 -18.92 34.51 -24.48
CA LEU A 25 -17.58 34.13 -23.99
C LEU A 25 -17.51 32.64 -23.64
N HIS A 26 -18.56 32.10 -23.00
CA HIS A 26 -18.69 30.67 -22.73
C HIS A 26 -18.64 29.83 -24.01
N GLN A 27 -19.41 30.19 -25.04
CA GLN A 27 -19.40 29.47 -26.31
C GLN A 27 -18.04 29.54 -27.02
N TRP A 28 -17.34 30.68 -26.91
CA TRP A 28 -15.98 30.81 -27.41
C TRP A 28 -15.01 29.88 -26.66
N MET A 29 -15.10 29.82 -25.33
CA MET A 29 -14.28 28.95 -24.49
C MET A 29 -14.54 27.46 -24.75
N VAL A 30 -15.80 27.03 -24.83
CA VAL A 30 -16.17 25.63 -25.17
C VAL A 30 -15.58 25.20 -26.51
N ARG A 31 -15.54 26.11 -27.49
CA ARG A 31 -15.07 25.79 -28.84
C ARG A 31 -13.55 25.76 -28.96
N ASN A 32 -12.84 26.61 -28.21
CA ASN A 32 -11.41 26.85 -28.42
C ASN A 32 -10.51 26.34 -27.27
N VAL A 33 -11.07 25.99 -26.11
CA VAL A 33 -10.31 25.55 -24.94
C VAL A 33 -10.67 24.09 -24.58
N PRO A 34 -9.81 23.11 -24.92
CA PRO A 34 -10.04 21.70 -24.59
C PRO A 34 -10.20 21.49 -23.07
N GLY A 35 -11.25 20.80 -22.66
CA GLY A 35 -11.50 20.50 -21.24
C GLY A 35 -12.08 21.66 -20.41
N TYR A 36 -12.45 22.78 -21.05
CA TYR A 36 -13.19 23.85 -20.40
C TYR A 36 -14.57 23.34 -19.93
N SER A 37 -14.87 23.55 -18.65
CA SER A 37 -16.20 23.38 -18.04
C SER A 37 -16.45 24.54 -17.09
N LEU A 38 -17.67 25.08 -17.11
CA LEU A 38 -18.09 26.19 -16.24
C LEU A 38 -18.11 25.79 -14.75
N GLU A 39 -18.24 24.50 -14.45
CA GLU A 39 -18.33 23.98 -13.07
C GLU A 39 -16.98 23.94 -12.34
N ARG A 40 -15.88 24.28 -13.03
CA ARG A 40 -14.53 24.28 -12.46
C ARG A 40 -14.15 25.68 -11.99
N SER A 41 -13.36 25.75 -10.92
CA SER A 41 -12.69 27.00 -10.55
C SER A 41 -11.72 27.38 -11.67
N HIS A 42 -11.86 28.59 -12.22
CA HIS A 42 -11.06 29.04 -13.34
C HIS A 42 -9.84 29.83 -12.87
N PRO A 43 -8.60 29.42 -13.22
CA PRO A 43 -7.37 30.11 -12.84
C PRO A 43 -7.10 31.34 -13.73
N ILE A 44 -8.16 32.02 -14.19
CA ILE A 44 -8.08 33.17 -15.09
C ILE A 44 -9.08 34.25 -14.66
N ALA A 45 -8.70 35.50 -14.86
CA ALA A 45 -9.57 36.66 -14.74
C ALA A 45 -9.85 37.20 -16.14
N VAL A 46 -11.13 37.44 -16.43
CA VAL A 46 -11.57 38.00 -17.71
C VAL A 46 -12.07 39.43 -17.49
N GLU A 47 -11.67 40.36 -18.34
CA GLU A 47 -12.19 41.72 -18.40
C GLU A 47 -12.85 41.97 -19.75
N LEU A 48 -14.03 42.58 -19.74
CA LEU A 48 -14.72 43.11 -20.92
C LEU A 48 -14.76 44.63 -20.82
N ASN A 49 -14.14 45.32 -21.78
CA ASN A 49 -14.06 46.78 -21.82
C ASN A 49 -13.53 47.37 -20.48
N GLY A 50 -12.58 46.68 -19.86
CA GLY A 50 -11.98 47.05 -18.56
C GLY A 50 -12.80 46.69 -17.32
N ARG A 51 -13.97 46.06 -17.46
CA ARG A 51 -14.76 45.51 -16.33
C ARG A 51 -14.47 44.03 -16.14
N GLN A 52 -14.09 43.63 -14.93
CA GLN A 52 -13.94 42.23 -14.58
C GLN A 52 -15.27 41.47 -14.64
N LEU A 53 -15.26 40.31 -15.29
CA LEU A 53 -16.39 39.38 -15.43
C LEU A 53 -16.19 38.18 -14.51
N SER A 54 -17.19 37.89 -13.68
CA SER A 54 -17.24 36.65 -12.91
C SER A 54 -17.55 35.45 -13.82
N PRO A 55 -17.08 34.23 -13.50
CA PRO A 55 -17.37 33.03 -14.30
C PRO A 55 -18.85 32.80 -14.60
N ASP A 56 -19.73 33.08 -13.63
CA ASP A 56 -21.19 32.93 -13.77
C ASP A 56 -21.79 33.85 -14.84
N GLU A 57 -21.10 34.95 -15.20
CA GLU A 57 -21.53 35.89 -16.24
C GLU A 57 -21.08 35.46 -17.65
N TRP A 58 -20.14 34.51 -17.78
CA TRP A 58 -19.56 34.12 -19.08
C TRP A 58 -20.59 33.53 -20.07
N PRO A 59 -21.60 32.75 -19.63
CA PRO A 59 -22.67 32.27 -20.52
C PRO A 59 -23.63 33.36 -20.99
N LEU A 60 -23.76 34.44 -20.21
CA LEU A 60 -24.67 35.56 -20.47
C LEU A 60 -23.98 36.73 -21.20
N CYS A 61 -22.65 36.71 -21.28
CA CYS A 61 -21.84 37.74 -21.89
C CYS A 61 -21.78 37.57 -23.42
N GLN A 62 -22.70 38.22 -24.13
CA GLN A 62 -22.72 38.31 -25.59
C GLN A 62 -21.59 39.22 -26.10
N LEU A 63 -20.72 38.70 -26.97
CA LEU A 63 -19.59 39.46 -27.51
C LEU A 63 -20.00 40.21 -28.79
N SER A 64 -19.98 41.54 -28.74
CA SER A 64 -20.21 42.42 -29.90
C SER A 64 -18.91 42.68 -30.67
N PRO A 65 -18.96 43.14 -31.93
CA PRO A 65 -17.77 43.51 -32.73
C PRO A 65 -16.86 44.56 -32.06
N ASP A 66 -17.42 45.33 -31.13
CA ASP A 66 -16.82 46.44 -30.38
C ASP A 66 -16.38 46.05 -28.96
N SER A 67 -16.48 44.76 -28.60
CA SER A 67 -16.03 44.22 -27.31
C SER A 67 -14.51 44.04 -27.24
N ASP A 68 -13.82 44.68 -26.29
CA ASP A 68 -12.41 44.42 -25.95
C ASP A 68 -12.35 43.44 -24.78
N ILE A 69 -11.97 42.19 -25.05
CA ILE A 69 -11.83 41.16 -24.01
C ILE A 69 -10.37 40.93 -23.71
N ARG A 70 -10.03 40.99 -22.42
CA ARG A 70 -8.69 40.73 -21.89
C ARG A 70 -8.74 39.59 -20.89
N ILE A 71 -7.88 38.59 -21.07
CA ILE A 71 -7.79 37.42 -20.20
C ILE A 71 -6.43 37.42 -19.54
N TYR A 72 -6.39 37.19 -18.22
CA TYR A 72 -5.16 37.17 -17.42
C TYR A 72 -5.13 35.91 -16.54
N PRO A 73 -3.98 35.26 -16.31
CA PRO A 73 -3.87 34.20 -15.32
C PRO A 73 -4.03 34.73 -13.89
N VAL A 74 -4.63 33.93 -13.01
CA VAL A 74 -4.72 34.19 -11.56
C VAL A 74 -3.82 33.19 -10.83
N PRO A 75 -2.75 33.65 -10.14
CA PRO A 75 -1.86 32.75 -9.40
C PRO A 75 -2.57 32.16 -8.16
N TYR A 76 -2.46 30.84 -7.95
CA TYR A 76 -2.84 30.16 -6.72
C TYR A 76 -1.62 30.10 -5.78
N GLY A 77 -1.67 30.74 -4.60
CA GLY A 77 -0.58 30.69 -3.61
C GLY A 77 -0.77 31.66 -2.43
N THR A 78 -0.29 31.30 -1.25
CA THR A 78 -0.37 32.09 -0.01
C THR A 78 0.59 33.28 -0.03
N GLY A 79 0.22 34.37 -0.73
CA GLY A 79 0.53 35.77 -0.39
C GLY A 79 1.97 36.24 -0.12
N LEU A 80 3.00 35.40 -0.23
CA LEU A 80 4.40 35.72 0.13
C LEU A 80 5.37 35.70 -1.07
N GLU A 81 4.90 35.38 -2.28
CA GLU A 81 5.76 35.24 -3.48
C GLU A 81 5.63 36.40 -4.48
N ILE A 82 4.86 37.46 -4.17
CA ILE A 82 4.57 38.58 -5.09
C ILE A 82 5.43 39.84 -4.78
N ALA A 83 6.72 39.66 -4.49
CA ALA A 83 7.61 40.80 -4.20
C ALA A 83 8.88 40.89 -5.08
N VAL A 84 9.08 40.00 -6.05
CA VAL A 84 10.37 39.92 -6.80
C VAL A 84 10.34 40.50 -8.22
N TRP A 85 9.18 40.83 -8.80
CA TRP A 85 9.11 41.25 -10.22
C TRP A 85 8.83 42.74 -10.47
N VAL A 86 9.22 43.62 -9.54
CA VAL A 86 9.20 45.08 -9.77
C VAL A 86 10.55 45.69 -9.35
N SER A 87 11.58 45.56 -10.20
CA SER A 87 12.75 46.46 -10.14
C SER A 87 13.71 46.44 -11.36
N VAL A 88 13.45 45.72 -12.46
CA VAL A 88 14.37 45.74 -13.63
C VAL A 88 14.02 46.87 -14.60
N ALA A 89 14.01 48.11 -14.10
CA ALA A 89 13.95 49.29 -14.96
C ALA A 89 15.04 50.33 -14.67
N ILE A 90 15.72 50.30 -13.51
CA ILE A 90 16.88 51.18 -13.26
C ILE A 90 17.84 50.48 -12.29
N SER A 91 18.69 49.58 -12.79
CA SER A 91 19.93 49.13 -12.13
C SER A 91 20.66 48.09 -12.99
N ALA A 92 21.15 48.52 -14.15
CA ALA A 92 21.86 47.65 -15.11
C ALA A 92 23.22 47.12 -14.59
N ALA A 93 23.76 47.63 -13.47
CA ALA A 93 25.10 47.24 -13.03
C ALA A 93 25.16 46.16 -11.91
N SER A 94 24.04 45.72 -11.32
CA SER A 94 24.09 44.77 -10.17
C SER A 94 23.22 43.51 -10.30
N ALA A 95 22.30 43.45 -11.26
CA ALA A 95 21.39 42.30 -11.43
C ALA A 95 21.95 41.18 -12.33
N ALA A 96 22.82 41.50 -13.29
CA ALA A 96 23.40 40.52 -14.22
C ALA A 96 24.25 39.46 -13.51
N TYR A 97 24.88 39.80 -12.37
CA TYR A 97 25.78 38.90 -11.66
C TYR A 97 25.04 37.87 -10.79
N SER A 98 23.93 38.25 -10.14
CA SER A 98 23.17 37.35 -9.24
C SER A 98 22.23 36.41 -9.98
N LEU A 99 21.75 36.78 -11.17
CA LEU A 99 20.84 35.95 -11.96
C LEU A 99 21.53 34.78 -12.66
N PHE A 100 22.84 34.87 -12.93
CA PHE A 100 23.58 33.83 -13.67
C PHE A 100 24.66 33.10 -12.87
N PHE A 101 25.27 33.72 -11.83
CA PHE A 101 26.21 33.04 -10.94
C PHE A 101 25.61 32.65 -9.57
N GLY A 102 24.38 33.08 -9.27
CA GLY A 102 23.64 32.60 -8.11
C GLY A 102 23.24 31.13 -8.25
N PRO A 103 23.13 30.37 -7.15
CA PRO A 103 22.57 29.02 -7.21
C PRO A 103 21.15 29.09 -7.81
N LYS A 104 20.88 28.30 -8.86
CA LYS A 104 19.51 28.00 -9.28
C LYS A 104 18.83 27.38 -8.05
N VAL A 105 17.90 28.11 -7.44
CA VAL A 105 17.17 27.66 -6.25
C VAL A 105 16.27 26.51 -6.68
N ASP A 106 16.63 25.29 -6.30
CA ASP A 106 15.77 24.12 -6.44
C ASP A 106 14.73 24.17 -5.31
N LEU A 107 13.48 24.52 -5.65
CA LEU A 107 12.36 24.61 -4.71
C LEU A 107 11.84 23.21 -4.37
N GLY A 108 12.54 22.52 -3.47
CA GLY A 108 12.07 21.30 -2.83
C GLY A 108 11.00 21.58 -1.78
N GLY A 109 9.73 21.66 -2.21
CA GLY A 109 8.58 21.85 -1.32
C GLY A 109 8.11 20.54 -0.67
N TYR A 110 8.27 20.42 0.64
CA TYR A 110 7.53 19.44 1.45
C TYR A 110 6.12 19.95 1.71
N SER A 111 5.10 19.21 1.28
CA SER A 111 3.70 19.44 1.69
C SER A 111 3.27 18.35 2.68
N SER A 112 2.84 18.78 3.86
CA SER A 112 2.19 17.93 4.87
C SER A 112 0.68 18.03 4.70
N GLY A 113 0.00 16.89 4.50
CA GLY A 113 -1.46 16.82 4.44
C GLY A 113 -2.02 15.39 4.55
N SER A 114 -2.55 15.07 5.74
CA SER A 114 -3.51 14.01 6.11
C SER A 114 -3.18 12.53 5.84
N GLY A 115 -2.81 11.83 6.92
CA GLY A 115 -3.36 10.50 7.28
C GLY A 115 -3.25 9.35 6.27
N ARG A 116 -2.04 9.00 5.83
CA ARG A 116 -1.75 7.68 5.23
C ARG A 116 -0.81 6.89 6.16
N SER A 117 -1.07 5.59 6.28
CA SER A 117 -0.35 4.60 7.11
C SER A 117 1.16 4.85 7.25
N LEU A 118 1.69 4.67 8.47
CA LEU A 118 3.10 4.79 8.91
C LEU A 118 4.15 4.95 7.79
N GLU A 119 4.88 6.06 7.87
CA GLU A 119 5.88 6.59 6.95
C GLU A 119 6.79 5.55 6.27
N LEU A 120 6.40 5.17 5.05
CA LEU A 120 7.33 4.81 4.00
C LEU A 120 7.90 6.12 3.42
N ASN A 121 9.23 6.26 3.27
CA ASN A 121 9.81 7.39 2.54
C ASN A 121 9.14 7.47 1.15
N PRO A 122 8.31 8.48 0.86
CA PRO A 122 7.46 8.52 -0.34
C PRO A 122 8.27 8.41 -1.64
N ALA A 123 9.51 8.90 -1.62
CA ALA A 123 10.39 8.91 -2.80
C ALA A 123 10.85 7.50 -3.25
N LYS A 124 10.80 6.50 -2.37
CA LYS A 124 11.27 5.12 -2.65
C LYS A 124 10.16 4.07 -2.62
N ALA A 125 8.91 4.50 -2.45
CA ALA A 125 7.75 3.62 -2.47
C ALA A 125 7.17 3.57 -3.88
N ASN A 126 6.75 2.38 -4.34
CA ASN A 126 5.93 2.30 -5.54
C ASN A 126 4.57 2.93 -5.22
N THR A 127 4.11 3.85 -6.06
CA THR A 127 2.84 4.54 -5.88
C THR A 127 2.14 4.72 -7.22
N ALA A 128 0.81 4.83 -7.22
CA ALA A 128 0.09 5.31 -8.39
C ALA A 128 0.19 6.85 -8.43
N LYS A 129 0.66 7.40 -9.55
CA LYS A 129 0.80 8.84 -9.79
C LYS A 129 -0.22 9.29 -10.85
N LEU A 130 -1.47 9.42 -10.42
CA LEU A 130 -2.59 9.72 -11.33
C LEU A 130 -2.58 11.20 -11.72
N GLY A 131 -2.50 11.49 -13.03
CA GLY A 131 -2.49 12.86 -13.56
C GLY A 131 -1.11 13.49 -13.66
N ASP A 132 -0.11 12.92 -13.01
CA ASP A 132 1.29 13.35 -13.14
C ASP A 132 1.88 12.92 -14.49
N PRO A 133 2.91 13.62 -14.99
CA PRO A 133 3.66 13.17 -16.16
C PRO A 133 4.24 11.77 -15.97
N ILE A 134 4.19 10.95 -17.02
CA ILE A 134 4.95 9.70 -17.07
C ILE A 134 6.43 10.05 -17.10
N ARG A 135 7.23 9.41 -16.24
CA ARG A 135 8.67 9.69 -16.15
C ARG A 135 9.38 9.47 -17.48
N GLU A 136 10.21 10.43 -17.86
CA GLU A 136 11.21 10.30 -18.92
C GLU A 136 12.57 10.07 -18.25
N VAL A 137 13.29 9.03 -18.69
CA VAL A 137 14.59 8.67 -18.12
C VAL A 137 15.64 8.74 -19.21
N PHE A 138 16.77 9.33 -18.87
CA PHE A 138 17.95 9.39 -19.71
C PHE A 138 19.05 8.54 -19.11
N GLY A 139 19.79 7.85 -19.98
CA GLY A 139 20.92 7.03 -19.59
C GLY A 139 20.52 5.87 -18.68
N ARG A 140 21.31 5.63 -17.63
CA ARG A 140 21.10 4.58 -16.64
C ARG A 140 20.67 5.22 -15.32
N CYS A 141 19.51 4.83 -14.78
CA CYS A 141 18.98 5.35 -13.51
C CYS A 141 18.43 4.23 -12.63
N ARG A 142 18.45 4.42 -11.30
CA ARG A 142 17.67 3.59 -10.36
C ARG A 142 16.24 4.12 -10.30
N ILE A 143 15.33 3.35 -10.87
CA ILE A 143 13.91 3.68 -11.02
C ILE A 143 13.13 2.99 -9.91
N TYR A 144 12.19 3.72 -9.31
CA TYR A 144 11.12 3.19 -8.45
C TYR A 144 9.80 3.27 -9.22
N PRO A 145 9.40 2.21 -9.96
CA PRO A 145 8.30 2.25 -10.91
C PRO A 145 6.94 2.60 -10.27
N ASP A 146 6.04 3.16 -11.08
CA ASP A 146 4.69 3.55 -10.64
C ASP A 146 3.67 2.41 -10.85
N TYR A 147 2.66 2.30 -10.01
CA TYR A 147 1.59 1.30 -10.18
C TYR A 147 0.67 1.67 -11.36
N LEU A 148 0.48 0.74 -12.30
CA LEU A 148 -0.53 0.86 -13.36
C LEU A 148 -1.90 0.29 -12.94
N VAL A 149 -1.89 -0.74 -12.11
CA VAL A 149 -3.08 -1.33 -11.47
C VAL A 149 -2.79 -1.55 -9.98
N GLN A 150 -3.84 -1.74 -9.17
CA GLN A 150 -3.65 -2.00 -7.74
C GLN A 150 -2.89 -3.32 -7.54
N PRO A 151 -1.92 -3.39 -6.62
CA PRO A 151 -1.25 -4.65 -6.29
C PRO A 151 -2.26 -5.62 -5.66
N VAL A 152 -2.16 -6.90 -6.03
CA VAL A 152 -3.08 -7.95 -5.59
C VAL A 152 -2.33 -8.96 -4.74
N THR A 153 -2.94 -9.38 -3.63
CA THR A 153 -2.34 -10.38 -2.76
C THR A 153 -3.12 -11.68 -2.75
N ARG A 154 -2.46 -12.82 -2.97
CA ARG A 154 -3.11 -14.13 -3.02
C ARG A 154 -2.36 -15.13 -2.16
N PHE A 155 -3.10 -16.04 -1.53
CA PHE A 155 -2.49 -17.22 -0.94
C PHE A 155 -2.22 -18.26 -2.04
N ASP A 156 -1.11 -18.98 -1.92
CA ASP A 156 -0.76 -20.04 -2.85
C ASP A 156 -1.77 -21.20 -2.68
N PRO A 157 -2.39 -21.69 -3.77
CA PRO A 157 -3.41 -22.73 -3.69
C PRO A 157 -2.85 -24.10 -3.27
N ASP A 158 -1.56 -24.35 -3.50
CA ASP A 158 -0.89 -25.60 -3.16
C ASP A 158 -0.20 -25.52 -1.77
N ASP A 159 0.14 -24.31 -1.31
CA ASP A 159 0.72 -24.06 0.01
C ASP A 159 0.08 -22.84 0.72
N PRO A 160 -0.95 -23.05 1.57
CA PRO A 160 -1.67 -21.96 2.23
C PRO A 160 -0.84 -21.18 3.27
N THR A 161 0.41 -21.57 3.52
CA THR A 161 1.35 -20.76 4.34
C THR A 161 2.05 -19.66 3.54
N ARG A 162 2.00 -19.73 2.21
CA ARG A 162 2.68 -18.80 1.30
C ARG A 162 1.68 -17.79 0.76
N MET A 163 2.08 -16.53 0.81
CA MET A 163 1.33 -15.43 0.23
C MET A 163 2.18 -14.83 -0.89
N THR A 164 1.55 -14.39 -1.97
CA THR A 164 2.23 -13.69 -3.06
C THR A 164 1.58 -12.34 -3.28
N VAL A 165 2.38 -11.38 -3.73
CA VAL A 165 1.94 -10.06 -4.17
C VAL A 165 2.26 -9.93 -5.65
N GLU A 166 1.22 -9.67 -6.43
CA GLU A 166 1.26 -9.42 -7.85
C GLU A 166 1.20 -7.92 -8.12
N MET A 167 2.09 -7.43 -8.98
CA MET A 167 2.21 -6.02 -9.32
C MET A 167 2.36 -5.84 -10.83
N PHE A 168 1.83 -4.75 -11.35
CA PHE A 168 2.06 -4.32 -12.72
C PHE A 168 2.44 -2.84 -12.74
N LEU A 169 3.67 -2.58 -13.17
CA LEU A 169 4.36 -1.32 -12.94
C LEU A 169 4.74 -0.63 -14.26
N CYS A 170 4.72 0.70 -14.26
CA CYS A 170 5.26 1.54 -15.31
C CYS A 170 6.71 1.90 -15.00
N VAL A 171 7.65 1.43 -15.83
CA VAL A 171 9.08 1.75 -15.69
C VAL A 171 9.38 3.16 -16.20
N GLY A 172 8.67 3.61 -17.23
CA GLY A 172 8.82 4.94 -17.81
C GLY A 172 8.56 4.96 -19.32
N GLN A 173 8.68 6.14 -19.89
CA GLN A 173 8.53 6.37 -21.32
C GLN A 173 9.72 5.80 -22.11
N GLY A 174 9.40 5.08 -23.18
CA GLY A 174 10.33 4.45 -24.11
C GLY A 174 10.75 3.03 -23.73
N ARG A 175 11.78 2.55 -24.43
CA ARG A 175 12.41 1.23 -24.25
C ARG A 175 13.50 1.27 -23.19
N PHE A 176 13.53 0.22 -22.36
CA PHE A 176 14.52 0.05 -21.30
C PHE A 176 15.15 -1.34 -21.34
N SER A 177 16.45 -1.40 -21.03
CA SER A 177 17.20 -2.64 -20.80
C SER A 177 17.73 -2.73 -19.37
N PHE A 178 17.57 -3.90 -18.77
CA PHE A 178 18.12 -4.26 -17.47
C PHE A 178 18.19 -5.78 -17.32
N THR A 179 19.06 -6.24 -16.43
CA THR A 179 19.32 -7.65 -16.17
C THR A 179 18.77 -8.09 -14.81
N GLY A 180 18.84 -9.39 -14.49
CA GLY A 180 18.43 -9.89 -13.17
C GLY A 180 19.20 -9.26 -12.01
N GLY A 181 20.48 -8.89 -12.23
CA GLY A 181 21.32 -8.25 -11.22
C GLY A 181 20.93 -6.80 -10.89
N ASP A 182 20.10 -6.16 -11.72
CA ASP A 182 19.65 -4.78 -11.56
C ASP A 182 18.33 -4.65 -10.77
N LYS A 183 17.64 -5.76 -10.51
CA LYS A 183 16.32 -5.80 -9.87
C LYS A 183 16.45 -5.90 -8.35
N ARG A 184 15.66 -5.11 -7.60
CA ARG A 184 15.69 -5.05 -6.13
C ARG A 184 14.28 -5.01 -5.55
N ILE A 185 14.09 -5.69 -4.41
CA ILE A 185 12.91 -5.57 -3.55
C ILE A 185 13.39 -5.04 -2.20
N GLY A 186 13.04 -3.80 -1.86
CA GLY A 186 13.77 -3.01 -0.88
C GLY A 186 15.22 -2.79 -1.35
N GLU A 187 16.18 -3.19 -0.52
CA GLU A 187 17.60 -3.22 -0.90
C GLU A 187 18.07 -4.64 -1.27
N THR A 188 17.20 -5.64 -1.21
CA THR A 188 17.55 -7.05 -1.48
C THR A 188 17.58 -7.32 -2.99
N PRO A 189 18.68 -7.88 -3.55
CA PRO A 189 18.72 -8.36 -4.93
C PRO A 189 17.64 -9.40 -5.19
N ALA A 190 16.83 -9.22 -6.24
CA ALA A 190 15.73 -10.11 -6.57
C ALA A 190 16.19 -11.57 -6.78
N ALA A 191 17.39 -11.77 -7.32
CA ALA A 191 18.01 -13.09 -7.46
C ALA A 191 18.16 -13.86 -6.13
N SER A 192 18.26 -13.16 -5.00
CA SER A 192 18.37 -13.78 -3.67
C SER A 192 17.05 -14.39 -3.18
N LEU A 193 15.93 -14.06 -3.82
CA LEU A 193 14.60 -14.56 -3.46
C LEU A 193 14.30 -15.93 -4.10
N GLY A 194 15.12 -16.38 -5.06
CA GLY A 194 14.95 -17.65 -5.77
C GLY A 194 13.56 -17.75 -6.42
N ASP A 195 12.91 -18.89 -6.24
CA ASP A 195 11.56 -19.16 -6.78
C ASP A 195 10.46 -18.28 -6.16
N GLY A 196 10.77 -17.51 -5.11
CA GLY A 196 9.86 -16.55 -4.50
C GLY A 196 9.74 -15.24 -5.28
N PHE A 197 10.42 -15.08 -6.42
CA PHE A 197 10.31 -13.92 -7.29
C PHE A 197 10.21 -14.36 -8.76
N SER A 198 9.20 -13.86 -9.46
CA SER A 198 9.09 -14.02 -10.91
C SER A 198 8.64 -12.72 -11.56
N ASP A 199 9.11 -12.46 -12.77
CA ASP A 199 8.81 -11.21 -13.45
C ASP A 199 8.78 -11.36 -14.98
N LYS A 200 8.14 -10.40 -15.63
CA LYS A 200 8.15 -10.25 -17.09
C LYS A 200 8.11 -8.77 -17.45
N VAL A 201 9.01 -8.37 -18.33
CA VAL A 201 9.09 -7.00 -18.86
C VAL A 201 8.41 -6.97 -20.22
N TYR A 202 7.61 -5.94 -20.46
CA TYR A 202 6.97 -5.69 -21.74
C TYR A 202 7.44 -4.35 -22.28
N GLN A 203 8.02 -4.37 -23.48
CA GLN A 203 8.45 -3.17 -24.20
C GLN A 203 7.22 -2.38 -24.71
N PRO A 204 7.40 -1.10 -25.11
CA PRO A 204 6.31 -0.28 -25.62
C PRO A 204 5.49 -0.97 -26.71
N GLY A 205 4.17 -1.05 -26.49
CA GLY A 205 3.21 -1.62 -27.42
C GLY A 205 3.10 -3.15 -27.42
N GLU A 206 3.88 -3.87 -26.61
CA GLU A 206 3.75 -5.33 -26.48
C GLU A 206 2.42 -5.72 -25.83
N ASP A 207 1.88 -6.88 -26.23
CA ASP A 207 0.62 -7.41 -25.73
C ASP A 207 0.78 -7.99 -24.32
N VAL A 208 0.00 -7.45 -23.39
CA VAL A 208 -0.03 -7.83 -21.98
C VAL A 208 -1.27 -8.64 -21.61
N SER A 209 -2.19 -8.88 -22.55
CA SER A 209 -3.49 -9.49 -22.28
C SER A 209 -3.39 -10.93 -21.73
N SER A 210 -2.30 -11.65 -21.99
CA SER A 210 -2.08 -12.98 -21.41
C SER A 210 -1.55 -12.96 -19.97
N ASP A 211 -1.14 -11.81 -19.44
CA ASP A 211 -0.60 -11.68 -18.08
C ASP A 211 -1.72 -11.35 -17.08
N PRO A 212 -2.00 -12.23 -16.10
CA PRO A 212 -3.03 -11.94 -15.09
C PRO A 212 -2.66 -10.73 -14.21
N ARG A 213 -1.37 -10.39 -14.10
CA ARG A 213 -0.91 -9.25 -13.29
C ARG A 213 -1.35 -7.91 -13.88
N SER A 214 -1.62 -7.85 -15.18
CA SER A 214 -2.14 -6.65 -15.84
C SER A 214 -3.67 -6.50 -15.69
N GLU A 215 -4.35 -7.46 -15.06
CA GLU A 215 -5.78 -7.34 -14.74
C GLU A 215 -6.00 -6.27 -13.66
N ASN A 216 -7.05 -5.47 -13.84
CA ASN A 216 -7.40 -4.44 -12.87
C ASN A 216 -8.32 -4.99 -11.80
N TRP A 217 -7.78 -5.27 -10.62
CA TRP A 217 -8.53 -5.73 -9.46
C TRP A 217 -8.77 -4.56 -8.50
N PHE A 218 -10.03 -4.28 -8.22
CA PHE A 218 -10.43 -3.30 -7.22
C PHE A 218 -10.51 -3.97 -5.85
N ASN A 219 -9.75 -3.47 -4.87
CA ASN A 219 -9.89 -3.89 -3.47
C ASN A 219 -11.01 -3.08 -2.80
N SER A 220 -11.99 -3.77 -2.22
CA SER A 220 -13.09 -3.15 -1.48
C SER A 220 -12.56 -2.45 -0.21
N THR A 221 -12.99 -1.22 0.04
CA THR A 221 -12.56 -0.43 1.21
C THR A 221 -13.18 -0.93 2.52
N GLU A 222 -14.30 -1.65 2.43
CA GLU A 222 -15.03 -2.17 3.59
C GLU A 222 -14.39 -3.43 4.18
N VAL A 223 -13.52 -4.10 3.40
CA VAL A 223 -12.86 -5.34 3.80
C VAL A 223 -11.36 -5.18 3.66
N GLY A 224 -10.68 -4.99 4.78
CA GLY A 224 -9.24 -4.85 4.84
C GLY A 224 -8.71 -4.88 6.26
N GLY A 225 -7.38 -4.78 6.40
CA GLY A 225 -6.74 -4.71 7.72
C GLY A 225 -7.23 -3.49 8.50
N THR A 226 -8.01 -3.72 9.55
CA THR A 226 -8.19 -2.77 10.65
C THR A 226 -6.83 -2.46 11.29
N SER A 227 -6.74 -1.56 12.26
CA SER A 227 -5.48 -1.15 12.91
C SER A 227 -4.59 -2.31 13.43
N SER A 228 -5.11 -3.55 13.51
CA SER A 228 -4.40 -4.80 13.85
C SER A 228 -3.91 -5.63 12.65
N GLY A 229 -4.29 -5.31 11.41
CA GLY A 229 -3.76 -5.93 10.18
C GLY A 229 -4.33 -7.31 9.79
N THR A 230 -5.30 -7.86 10.51
CA THR A 230 -5.79 -9.25 10.32
C THR A 230 -7.09 -9.38 9.50
N GLY A 231 -7.86 -8.30 9.30
CA GLY A 231 -9.15 -8.33 8.58
C GLY A 231 -10.36 -8.29 9.51
N LEU A 232 -11.57 -8.52 8.98
CA LEU A 232 -12.81 -8.60 9.78
C LEU A 232 -12.90 -9.97 10.48
N ASP A 233 -13.17 -9.98 11.78
CA ASP A 233 -13.23 -11.21 12.59
C ASP A 233 -14.51 -12.00 12.30
N MET A 234 -14.36 -13.22 11.78
CA MET A 234 -15.49 -14.08 11.43
C MET A 234 -16.15 -14.71 12.66
N ALA A 235 -15.54 -14.59 13.86
CA ALA A 235 -16.16 -14.99 15.12
C ALA A 235 -17.51 -14.31 15.33
N GLN A 236 -17.69 -13.06 14.87
CA GLN A 236 -18.95 -12.33 14.97
C GLN A 236 -20.13 -12.97 14.21
N THR A 237 -19.83 -13.92 13.33
CA THR A 237 -20.83 -14.69 12.58
C THR A 237 -20.86 -16.16 12.94
N SER A 238 -20.02 -16.55 13.90
CA SER A 238 -20.00 -17.90 14.41
C SER A 238 -21.28 -18.15 15.19
N PRO A 239 -21.85 -19.37 15.12
CA PRO A 239 -22.76 -19.83 16.16
C PRO A 239 -22.04 -19.79 17.52
N ASP A 240 -22.73 -19.30 18.55
CA ASP A 240 -22.29 -19.29 19.95
C ASP A 240 -23.12 -20.30 20.76
N SER A 241 -22.54 -20.88 21.81
CA SER A 241 -23.26 -21.77 22.74
C SER A 241 -23.36 -21.13 24.13
N ASP A 242 -24.59 -20.92 24.60
CA ASP A 242 -24.84 -20.45 25.97
C ASP A 242 -25.23 -21.64 26.86
N ASP A 243 -24.38 -21.95 27.84
CA ASP A 243 -24.60 -23.03 28.80
C ASP A 243 -25.50 -22.56 29.95
N ILE A 244 -26.39 -23.43 30.43
CA ILE A 244 -27.22 -23.15 31.61
C ILE A 244 -26.51 -23.63 32.88
N ILE A 245 -26.17 -22.67 33.76
CA ILE A 245 -25.69 -22.93 35.12
C ILE A 245 -26.84 -22.71 36.10
N ALA A 246 -27.29 -23.76 36.78
CA ALA A 246 -28.30 -23.70 37.81
C ALA A 246 -28.08 -24.80 38.86
N ASP A 247 -28.61 -24.61 40.07
CA ASP A 247 -28.53 -25.61 41.15
C ASP A 247 -29.16 -26.96 40.75
N SER A 248 -30.25 -26.94 39.96
CA SER A 248 -30.90 -28.17 39.48
C SER A 248 -31.82 -27.93 38.28
N MET A 249 -32.01 -29.00 37.49
CA MET A 249 -32.98 -29.07 36.40
C MET A 249 -34.09 -30.06 36.76
N THR A 250 -35.35 -29.66 36.54
CA THR A 250 -36.53 -30.52 36.64
C THR A 250 -37.17 -30.67 35.28
N VAL A 251 -37.39 -31.91 34.83
CA VAL A 251 -38.08 -32.20 33.57
C VAL A 251 -39.41 -32.88 33.86
N SER A 252 -40.45 -32.59 33.09
CA SER A 252 -41.75 -33.28 33.15
C SER A 252 -42.57 -33.00 31.89
N GLY A 253 -42.89 -34.04 31.11
CA GLY A 253 -43.51 -33.88 29.80
C GLY A 253 -42.62 -33.07 28.88
N ALA A 254 -43.17 -32.04 28.23
CA ALA A 254 -42.41 -31.12 27.40
C ALA A 254 -41.70 -30.02 28.20
N SER A 255 -41.92 -29.92 29.52
CA SER A 255 -41.40 -28.81 30.33
C SER A 255 -40.05 -29.15 30.96
N VAL A 256 -39.15 -28.17 30.93
CA VAL A 256 -37.83 -28.18 31.57
C VAL A 256 -37.72 -26.90 32.40
N THR A 257 -37.54 -27.04 33.70
CA THR A 257 -37.48 -25.96 34.67
C THR A 257 -36.12 -25.95 35.36
N PHE A 258 -35.45 -24.80 35.36
CA PHE A 258 -34.20 -24.59 36.08
C PHE A 258 -34.47 -23.87 37.41
N THR A 259 -33.75 -24.26 38.45
CA THR A 259 -33.87 -23.69 39.80
C THR A 259 -32.50 -23.22 40.28
N GLY A 260 -32.42 -21.99 40.80
CA GLY A 260 -31.17 -21.38 41.23
C GLY A 260 -30.26 -21.06 40.06
N LEU A 261 -30.79 -20.37 39.03
CA LEU A 261 -29.99 -19.92 37.89
C LEU A 261 -28.95 -18.92 38.40
N ASP A 262 -27.70 -19.14 38.00
CA ASP A 262 -26.58 -18.27 38.30
C ASP A 262 -26.15 -17.60 37.00
N THR A 263 -26.50 -16.33 36.83
CA THR A 263 -25.96 -15.51 35.75
C THR A 263 -24.55 -15.14 36.16
N ASP A 264 -23.54 -15.83 35.62
CA ASP A 264 -22.10 -15.59 35.85
C ASP A 264 -21.65 -14.28 35.19
N ASP A 265 -22.34 -13.20 35.54
CA ASP A 265 -22.00 -11.81 35.26
C ASP A 265 -21.11 -11.44 36.44
N GLY A 266 -19.79 -11.42 36.24
CA GLY A 266 -18.78 -11.29 37.32
C GLY A 266 -18.79 -10.00 38.17
N ASP A 267 -19.93 -9.35 38.35
CA ASP A 267 -20.23 -8.34 39.35
C ASP A 267 -21.13 -8.93 40.45
N ASP A 268 -20.55 -9.22 41.61
CA ASP A 268 -21.19 -9.74 42.84
C ASP A 268 -22.29 -8.82 43.46
N ASP A 269 -22.83 -7.84 42.71
CA ASP A 269 -23.75 -6.81 43.22
C ASP A 269 -25.17 -6.86 42.61
N ASP A 270 -25.46 -7.71 41.62
CA ASP A 270 -26.81 -7.85 41.07
C ASP A 270 -27.58 -8.99 41.77
N GLU A 271 -28.17 -8.66 42.94
CA GLU A 271 -29.32 -9.41 43.46
C GLU A 271 -30.45 -9.34 42.40
N ASP A 272 -30.84 -10.49 41.86
CA ASP A 272 -32.06 -10.78 41.08
C ASP A 272 -32.00 -10.62 39.55
N ASP A 273 -31.37 -11.56 38.84
CA ASP A 273 -31.99 -12.07 37.61
C ASP A 273 -31.95 -13.61 37.53
N ASN A 274 -32.84 -14.26 38.27
CA ASN A 274 -33.16 -15.68 38.11
C ASN A 274 -33.93 -15.87 36.78
N SER A 275 -33.27 -15.59 35.66
CA SER A 275 -33.80 -15.57 34.31
C SER A 275 -32.98 -16.48 33.38
N LEU A 276 -33.61 -16.97 32.32
CA LEU A 276 -32.92 -17.74 31.28
C LEU A 276 -32.04 -16.80 30.44
N PRO A 277 -30.93 -17.30 29.84
CA PRO A 277 -30.12 -16.51 28.93
C PRO A 277 -30.94 -15.92 27.78
N ASP A 278 -30.57 -14.73 27.32
CA ASP A 278 -31.25 -14.01 26.23
C ASP A 278 -31.35 -14.83 24.92
N SER A 279 -30.50 -15.83 24.73
CA SER A 279 -30.52 -16.73 23.56
C SER A 279 -31.58 -17.84 23.63
N TRP A 280 -32.13 -18.15 24.81
CA TRP A 280 -33.12 -19.21 25.03
C TRP A 280 -34.55 -18.76 24.69
N VAL A 281 -34.74 -18.31 23.44
CA VAL A 281 -36.02 -17.80 22.91
C VAL A 281 -36.81 -18.85 22.14
N THR A 282 -38.09 -18.58 21.89
CA THR A 282 -38.93 -19.43 21.02
C THR A 282 -38.26 -19.68 19.67
N ARG A 283 -38.23 -20.95 19.26
CA ARG A 283 -37.55 -21.54 18.08
C ARG A 283 -36.05 -21.78 18.21
N ALA A 284 -35.38 -21.36 19.28
CA ALA A 284 -33.98 -21.72 19.51
C ALA A 284 -33.83 -23.24 19.65
N ILE A 285 -32.69 -23.76 19.20
CA ILE A 285 -32.33 -25.17 19.32
C ILE A 285 -31.42 -25.31 20.54
N VAL A 286 -31.72 -26.27 21.40
CA VAL A 286 -30.99 -26.53 22.63
C VAL A 286 -30.62 -28.01 22.70
N GLU A 287 -29.46 -28.30 23.29
CA GLU A 287 -29.06 -29.64 23.68
C GLU A 287 -29.44 -29.86 25.16
N ILE A 288 -30.17 -30.93 25.46
CA ILE A 288 -30.57 -31.25 26.85
C ILE A 288 -30.21 -32.69 27.19
N LYS A 289 -29.26 -32.87 28.10
CA LYS A 289 -28.91 -34.16 28.71
C LYS A 289 -29.54 -34.25 30.10
N ALA A 290 -30.45 -35.21 30.26
CA ALA A 290 -31.17 -35.45 31.51
C ALA A 290 -30.85 -36.84 32.06
N PRO A 291 -29.76 -37.02 32.83
CA PRO A 291 -29.35 -38.33 33.31
C PRO A 291 -30.37 -39.03 34.20
N THR A 292 -30.35 -40.36 34.19
CA THR A 292 -31.11 -41.20 35.10
C THR A 292 -30.42 -42.53 35.36
N ASN A 293 -30.97 -43.31 36.30
CA ASN A 293 -30.48 -44.62 36.67
C ASN A 293 -30.96 -45.70 35.68
N TYR A 294 -29.99 -46.46 35.16
CA TYR A 294 -30.20 -47.66 34.36
C TYR A 294 -29.63 -48.87 35.08
N LEU A 295 -30.39 -49.96 35.10
CA LEU A 295 -29.85 -51.25 35.49
C LEU A 295 -29.13 -51.87 34.29
N ILE A 296 -27.82 -52.00 34.39
CA ILE A 296 -26.97 -52.60 33.35
C ILE A 296 -26.72 -54.07 33.66
N SER A 297 -26.92 -54.91 32.66
CA SER A 297 -26.54 -56.33 32.69
C SER A 297 -25.87 -56.72 31.37
N ALA A 298 -25.05 -57.78 31.34
CA ALA A 298 -24.53 -58.31 30.10
C ALA A 298 -25.36 -59.48 29.58
N SER A 299 -25.72 -59.47 28.30
CA SER A 299 -26.36 -60.60 27.63
C SER A 299 -25.91 -60.70 26.17
N SER A 300 -25.52 -61.90 25.74
CA SER A 300 -25.17 -62.20 24.34
C SER A 300 -24.13 -61.26 23.72
N GLY A 301 -23.18 -60.75 24.51
CA GLY A 301 -22.15 -59.82 24.06
C GLY A 301 -22.58 -58.35 23.99
N TYR A 302 -23.79 -58.01 24.44
CA TYR A 302 -24.29 -56.64 24.59
C TYR A 302 -24.33 -56.22 26.05
N SER A 303 -24.13 -54.93 26.30
CA SER A 303 -24.67 -54.27 27.49
C SER A 303 -26.18 -54.07 27.29
N VAL A 304 -26.99 -54.59 28.20
CA VAL A 304 -28.45 -54.43 28.24
C VAL A 304 -28.78 -53.32 29.22
N PHE A 305 -29.47 -52.29 28.74
CA PHE A 305 -29.89 -51.12 29.51
C PHE A 305 -31.35 -51.29 29.87
N ALA A 306 -31.67 -51.48 31.16
CA ALA A 306 -33.04 -51.62 31.63
C ALA A 306 -33.44 -50.43 32.50
N SER A 307 -34.54 -49.76 32.14
CA SER A 307 -35.14 -48.68 32.94
C SER A 307 -36.59 -48.46 32.54
N SER A 308 -37.44 -48.09 33.49
CA SER A 308 -38.80 -47.64 33.19
C SER A 308 -38.81 -46.31 32.42
N LEU A 309 -37.72 -45.54 32.49
CA LEU A 309 -37.61 -44.25 31.80
C LEU A 309 -37.31 -44.39 30.30
N LEU A 310 -36.96 -45.59 29.82
CA LEU A 310 -36.73 -45.83 28.39
C LEU A 310 -37.93 -45.47 27.51
N THR A 311 -39.13 -45.46 28.06
CA THR A 311 -40.34 -45.10 27.34
C THR A 311 -40.38 -43.63 26.92
N GLU A 312 -39.66 -42.73 27.59
CA GLU A 312 -39.57 -41.30 27.21
C GLU A 312 -38.87 -41.10 25.86
N LEU A 313 -38.04 -42.06 25.45
CA LEU A 313 -37.37 -42.07 24.15
C LEU A 313 -38.32 -42.52 23.02
N ALA A 314 -39.42 -43.21 23.32
CA ALA A 314 -40.21 -43.97 22.33
C ALA A 314 -39.35 -44.88 21.43
N PRO A 315 -38.57 -45.82 22.02
CA PRO A 315 -37.49 -46.51 21.33
C PRO A 315 -38.00 -47.47 20.24
N VAL A 316 -37.30 -47.49 19.10
CA VAL A 316 -37.49 -48.47 18.03
C VAL A 316 -36.14 -49.03 17.57
N ALA A 317 -36.13 -50.28 17.13
CA ALA A 317 -34.91 -50.88 16.57
C ALA A 317 -34.47 -50.10 15.33
N GLY A 318 -33.20 -49.68 15.29
CA GLY A 318 -32.63 -48.84 14.24
C GLY A 318 -32.61 -47.35 14.56
N MET A 319 -33.23 -46.91 15.67
CA MET A 319 -33.20 -45.52 16.12
C MET A 319 -31.76 -45.08 16.47
N PRO A 320 -31.26 -43.97 15.91
CA PRO A 320 -29.97 -43.41 16.31
C PRO A 320 -30.11 -42.69 17.66
N VAL A 321 -29.17 -42.95 18.56
CA VAL A 321 -29.18 -42.43 19.94
C VAL A 321 -27.80 -41.94 20.34
N THR A 322 -27.75 -40.97 21.26
CA THR A 322 -26.51 -40.54 21.92
C THR A 322 -26.57 -41.01 23.37
N LEU A 323 -25.53 -41.76 23.77
CA LEU A 323 -25.34 -42.25 25.13
C LEU A 323 -24.24 -41.43 25.80
N SER A 324 -24.58 -40.72 26.87
CA SER A 324 -23.64 -39.91 27.65
C SER A 324 -23.34 -40.59 28.98
N PHE A 325 -22.07 -40.93 29.21
CA PHE A 325 -21.60 -41.57 30.44
C PHE A 325 -20.17 -41.10 30.79
N ASN A 326 -19.93 -40.68 32.03
CA ASN A 326 -18.65 -40.13 32.50
C ASN A 326 -18.08 -39.03 31.57
N SER A 327 -18.94 -38.11 31.12
CA SER A 327 -18.60 -37.00 30.20
C SER A 327 -18.04 -37.45 28.84
N VAL A 328 -18.39 -38.67 28.41
CA VAL A 328 -18.12 -39.18 27.06
C VAL A 328 -19.44 -39.48 26.38
N ASP A 329 -19.61 -38.92 25.18
CA ASP A 329 -20.75 -39.18 24.32
C ASP A 329 -20.43 -40.27 23.30
N TYR A 330 -21.34 -41.23 23.18
CA TYR A 330 -21.28 -42.32 22.23
C TYR A 330 -22.48 -42.27 21.29
N ASP A 331 -22.22 -42.03 20.01
CA ASP A 331 -23.24 -42.14 18.97
C ASP A 331 -23.45 -43.60 18.58
N LEU A 332 -24.66 -44.10 18.88
CA LEU A 332 -25.02 -45.51 18.77
C LEU A 332 -26.36 -45.66 18.04
N VAL A 333 -26.78 -46.91 17.86
CA VAL A 333 -28.07 -47.30 17.30
C VAL A 333 -28.72 -48.33 18.22
N ILE A 334 -30.03 -48.21 18.45
CA ILE A 334 -30.80 -49.24 19.20
C ILE A 334 -30.83 -50.52 18.37
N ALA A 335 -30.11 -51.55 18.82
CA ALA A 335 -30.05 -52.86 18.17
C ALA A 335 -31.30 -53.71 18.45
N SER A 336 -31.82 -53.66 19.68
CA SER A 336 -33.09 -54.31 20.04
C SER A 336 -33.77 -53.55 21.17
N TYR A 337 -35.10 -53.64 21.23
CA TYR A 337 -35.94 -53.08 22.28
C TYR A 337 -36.94 -54.13 22.75
N THR A 338 -36.97 -54.36 24.06
CA THR A 338 -37.99 -55.16 24.73
C THR A 338 -38.91 -54.22 25.48
N PRO A 339 -40.20 -54.08 25.08
CA PRO A 339 -41.16 -53.26 25.79
C PRO A 339 -41.34 -53.70 27.24
N GLY A 340 -41.61 -52.73 28.11
CA GLY A 340 -42.04 -53.03 29.47
C GLY A 340 -43.39 -53.75 29.47
N GLN A 341 -43.56 -54.67 30.41
CA GLN A 341 -44.81 -55.38 30.62
C GLN A 341 -45.23 -55.24 32.09
N GLU A 342 -46.45 -54.77 32.32
CA GLU A 342 -47.03 -54.71 33.66
C GLU A 342 -47.11 -56.10 34.30
N ALA A 343 -47.02 -56.14 35.63
CA ALA A 343 -47.20 -57.38 36.38
C ALA A 343 -48.62 -57.92 36.17
N VAL A 344 -48.75 -59.23 36.02
CA VAL A 344 -50.04 -59.91 36.06
C VAL A 344 -50.32 -60.26 37.53
N PRO A 345 -51.35 -59.65 38.17
CA PRO A 345 -51.58 -59.84 39.60
C PRO A 345 -51.74 -61.31 40.00
N GLY A 346 -51.12 -61.71 41.10
CA GLY A 346 -51.36 -63.00 41.76
C GLY A 346 -52.58 -62.96 42.69
N GLU A 347 -53.07 -64.13 43.10
CA GLU A 347 -54.13 -64.25 44.12
C GLU A 347 -53.54 -64.18 45.54
N GLY A 348 -54.16 -63.38 46.41
CA GLY A 348 -53.73 -63.21 47.81
C GLY A 348 -52.40 -62.44 47.97
N GLY A 349 -51.90 -62.37 49.21
CA GLY A 349 -50.67 -61.65 49.56
C GLY A 349 -50.89 -60.19 49.98
N SER A 350 -49.83 -59.55 50.49
CA SER A 350 -49.81 -58.15 50.91
C SER A 350 -48.42 -57.55 50.69
N ALA A 351 -48.34 -56.29 50.23
CA ALA A 351 -47.07 -55.61 50.02
C ALA A 351 -46.30 -55.39 51.33
N ALA A 352 -45.00 -55.62 51.30
CA ALA A 352 -44.10 -55.06 52.29
C ALA A 352 -44.07 -53.53 52.15
N LYS A 353 -44.11 -52.81 53.27
CA LYS A 353 -44.16 -51.34 53.25
C LYS A 353 -43.50 -50.65 54.44
N ILE A 354 -43.00 -49.45 54.19
CA ILE A 354 -42.56 -48.47 55.18
C ILE A 354 -43.45 -47.24 55.03
N GLN A 355 -44.13 -46.83 56.09
CA GLN A 355 -44.96 -45.63 56.12
C GLN A 355 -44.32 -44.57 57.03
N ALA A 356 -44.11 -43.36 56.51
CA ALA A 356 -43.70 -42.21 57.30
C ALA A 356 -44.73 -41.89 58.40
N SER A 357 -44.26 -41.45 59.57
CA SER A 357 -45.14 -41.06 60.69
C SER A 357 -45.63 -39.62 60.62
N ALA A 358 -45.06 -38.80 59.72
CA ALA A 358 -45.42 -37.41 59.50
C ALA A 358 -45.22 -37.02 58.03
N ALA A 359 -45.79 -35.88 57.63
CA ALA A 359 -45.53 -35.29 56.32
C ALA A 359 -44.10 -34.71 56.26
N PRO A 360 -43.47 -34.67 55.08
CA PRO A 360 -42.17 -34.00 54.91
C PRO A 360 -42.24 -32.54 55.37
N VAL A 361 -41.24 -32.09 56.12
CA VAL A 361 -41.14 -30.69 56.60
C VAL A 361 -40.35 -29.79 55.65
N THR A 362 -39.65 -30.38 54.68
CA THR A 362 -38.93 -29.69 53.60
C THR A 362 -38.92 -30.55 52.34
N TYR A 363 -38.86 -29.90 51.19
CA TYR A 363 -38.56 -30.52 49.89
C TYR A 363 -37.18 -30.12 49.37
N ASP A 364 -36.49 -29.24 50.11
CA ASP A 364 -35.18 -28.72 49.76
C ASP A 364 -34.07 -29.42 50.53
N PHE A 365 -33.18 -30.09 49.78
CA PHE A 365 -32.00 -30.81 50.26
C PHE A 365 -30.71 -30.32 49.56
N SER A 366 -30.74 -29.19 48.86
CA SER A 366 -29.56 -28.64 48.16
C SER A 366 -28.47 -28.19 49.14
N THR A 367 -28.87 -27.57 50.26
CA THR A 367 -27.94 -27.06 51.30
C THR A 367 -27.60 -28.09 52.37
N SER A 368 -28.46 -29.10 52.56
CA SER A 368 -28.37 -30.09 53.64
C SER A 368 -28.77 -31.47 53.12
N SER A 369 -27.86 -32.11 52.38
CA SER A 369 -28.12 -33.41 51.76
C SER A 369 -28.36 -34.53 52.79
N SER A 370 -29.13 -35.53 52.38
CA SER A 370 -29.50 -36.65 53.23
C SER A 370 -29.47 -37.98 52.47
N THR A 371 -28.62 -38.91 52.90
CA THR A 371 -28.50 -40.24 52.31
C THR A 371 -28.95 -41.32 53.29
N PHE A 372 -29.76 -42.26 52.81
CA PHE A 372 -30.22 -43.42 53.56
C PHE A 372 -30.28 -44.67 52.67
N MET A 373 -30.27 -45.83 53.31
CA MET A 373 -30.25 -47.13 52.64
C MET A 373 -31.56 -47.87 52.88
N ILE A 374 -32.10 -48.49 51.85
CA ILE A 374 -33.22 -49.44 51.93
C ILE A 374 -32.71 -50.82 51.55
N THR A 375 -32.90 -51.81 52.40
CA THR A 375 -32.54 -53.21 52.10
C THR A 375 -33.81 -54.03 51.86
N TRP A 376 -33.88 -54.64 50.68
CA TRP A 376 -34.99 -55.44 50.19
C TRP A 376 -34.49 -56.69 49.48
N GLN A 377 -35.03 -57.86 49.85
CA GLN A 377 -34.62 -59.18 49.32
C GLN A 377 -33.10 -59.45 49.36
N GLY A 378 -32.42 -58.95 50.39
CA GLY A 378 -30.97 -59.13 50.56
C GLY A 378 -30.10 -58.16 49.75
N THR A 379 -30.70 -57.29 48.94
CA THR A 379 -30.00 -56.23 48.20
C THR A 379 -30.23 -54.88 48.88
N THR A 380 -29.17 -54.09 49.02
CA THR A 380 -29.23 -52.75 49.62
C THR A 380 -29.19 -51.69 48.52
N TYR A 381 -30.16 -50.78 48.56
CA TYR A 381 -30.34 -49.66 47.63
C TYR A 381 -30.06 -48.34 48.36
N THR A 382 -29.28 -47.47 47.75
CA THR A 382 -28.91 -46.16 48.29
C THR A 382 -29.86 -45.11 47.75
N VAL A 383 -30.47 -44.32 48.63
CA VAL A 383 -31.26 -43.15 48.27
C VAL A 383 -30.56 -41.91 48.82
N SER A 384 -30.20 -40.98 47.94
CA SER A 384 -29.56 -39.71 48.29
C SER A 384 -30.44 -38.55 47.86
N LEU A 385 -30.81 -37.70 48.82
CA LEU A 385 -31.56 -36.48 48.61
C LEU A 385 -30.57 -35.31 48.65
N VAL A 386 -30.38 -34.62 47.52
CA VAL A 386 -29.28 -33.65 47.32
C VAL A 386 -29.71 -32.38 46.59
N ALA A 387 -30.99 -32.25 46.22
CA ALA A 387 -31.50 -31.16 45.40
C ALA A 387 -32.75 -30.54 46.03
N ASN A 388 -33.22 -29.42 45.47
CA ASN A 388 -34.54 -28.89 45.77
C ASN A 388 -35.59 -29.58 44.90
N TYR A 389 -36.40 -30.45 45.50
CA TYR A 389 -37.40 -31.24 44.79
C TYR A 389 -38.74 -30.50 44.60
N ILE A 390 -38.88 -29.29 45.16
CA ILE A 390 -40.01 -28.34 45.04
C ILE A 390 -41.34 -28.84 45.63
N SER A 391 -41.65 -30.13 45.51
CA SER A 391 -42.96 -30.72 45.77
C SER A 391 -42.85 -32.17 46.27
N MET A 392 -43.95 -32.68 46.85
CA MET A 392 -44.08 -34.09 47.23
C MET A 392 -43.82 -35.03 46.04
N SER A 393 -44.32 -34.70 44.85
CA SER A 393 -44.10 -35.50 43.65
C SER A 393 -42.62 -35.60 43.27
N GLY A 394 -41.86 -34.50 43.32
CA GLY A 394 -40.43 -34.50 43.04
C GLY A 394 -39.65 -35.33 44.06
N LEU A 395 -39.99 -35.21 45.34
CA LEU A 395 -39.38 -35.99 46.41
C LEU A 395 -39.65 -37.49 46.27
N LEU A 396 -40.88 -37.89 45.94
CA LEU A 396 -41.25 -39.28 45.72
C LEU A 396 -40.57 -39.86 44.48
N ALA A 397 -40.40 -39.06 43.42
CA ALA A 397 -39.67 -39.45 42.23
C ALA A 397 -38.19 -39.74 42.56
N ALA A 398 -37.53 -38.85 43.31
CA ALA A 398 -36.13 -39.04 43.74
C ALA A 398 -35.93 -40.28 44.60
N ILE A 399 -36.85 -40.56 45.53
CA ILE A 399 -36.81 -41.77 46.36
C ILE A 399 -37.02 -43.02 45.49
N THR A 400 -37.98 -42.98 44.56
CA THR A 400 -38.25 -44.10 43.65
C THR A 400 -37.06 -44.36 42.72
N GLU A 401 -36.40 -43.31 42.23
CA GLU A 401 -35.21 -43.41 41.38
C GLU A 401 -34.02 -44.07 42.12
N GLY A 402 -33.80 -43.72 43.39
CA GLY A 402 -32.80 -44.41 44.24
C GLY A 402 -33.13 -45.89 44.50
N LEU A 403 -34.38 -46.30 44.28
CA LEU A 403 -34.86 -47.67 44.42
C LEU A 403 -34.95 -48.42 43.08
N THR A 404 -34.38 -47.87 41.99
CA THR A 404 -34.40 -48.50 40.67
C THR A 404 -33.86 -49.92 40.71
N GLY A 405 -34.61 -50.86 40.12
CA GLY A 405 -34.28 -52.30 40.12
C GLY A 405 -34.75 -53.08 41.35
N SER A 406 -35.25 -52.42 42.40
CA SER A 406 -35.74 -53.09 43.62
C SER A 406 -37.15 -53.67 43.52
N GLY A 407 -37.99 -53.12 42.63
CA GLY A 407 -39.44 -53.39 42.62
C GLY A 407 -40.24 -52.65 43.70
N LEU A 408 -39.59 -51.80 44.49
CA LEU A 408 -40.23 -50.87 45.42
C LEU A 408 -40.44 -49.51 44.75
N VAL A 409 -41.51 -48.82 45.15
CA VAL A 409 -41.81 -47.45 44.71
C VAL A 409 -42.23 -46.60 45.90
N ALA A 410 -41.90 -45.31 45.86
CA ALA A 410 -42.41 -44.33 46.81
C ALA A 410 -43.70 -43.72 46.27
N ARG A 411 -44.71 -43.58 47.13
CA ARG A 411 -46.00 -42.96 46.79
C ARG A 411 -46.50 -42.09 47.93
N ASP A 412 -47.34 -41.12 47.61
CA ASP A 412 -48.07 -40.35 48.62
C ASP A 412 -49.19 -41.22 49.20
N ASN A 413 -49.29 -41.22 50.53
CA ASN A 413 -50.41 -41.79 51.26
C ASN A 413 -50.87 -40.80 52.34
N GLY A 414 -51.79 -39.92 51.95
CA GLY A 414 -52.40 -38.95 52.88
C GLY A 414 -51.45 -37.85 53.34
N GLY A 415 -50.51 -37.42 52.49
CA GLY A 415 -49.50 -36.40 52.78
C GLY A 415 -48.20 -36.94 53.37
N THR A 416 -48.04 -38.27 53.46
CA THR A 416 -46.87 -38.94 54.06
C THR A 416 -46.26 -39.95 53.09
N VAL A 417 -44.93 -40.07 53.11
CA VAL A 417 -44.20 -40.95 52.18
C VAL A 417 -44.43 -42.42 52.54
N LEU A 418 -44.89 -43.20 51.56
CA LEU A 418 -45.04 -44.66 51.62
C LEU A 418 -44.11 -45.32 50.62
N ILE A 419 -43.14 -46.10 51.10
CA ILE A 419 -42.36 -47.01 50.24
C ILE A 419 -42.99 -48.39 50.33
N ALA A 420 -43.40 -48.95 49.19
CA ALA A 420 -44.00 -50.28 49.13
C ALA A 420 -43.67 -50.99 47.82
N GLU A 421 -43.84 -52.31 47.78
CA GLU A 421 -43.83 -53.06 46.52
C GLU A 421 -44.79 -52.42 45.50
N ALA A 422 -44.34 -52.29 44.25
CA ALA A 422 -45.06 -51.56 43.21
C ALA A 422 -46.46 -52.16 42.94
N ALA A 423 -46.52 -53.48 42.70
CA ALA A 423 -47.73 -54.22 42.37
C ALA A 423 -47.61 -55.72 42.72
N SER A 424 -48.75 -56.42 42.73
CA SER A 424 -48.83 -57.89 42.84
C SER A 424 -48.35 -58.55 41.52
N PRO A 425 -47.67 -59.73 41.54
CA PRO A 425 -47.52 -60.65 42.67
C PRO A 425 -46.50 -60.15 43.70
N PHE A 426 -46.96 -60.00 44.96
CA PHE A 426 -46.09 -59.58 46.05
C PHE A 426 -45.09 -60.69 46.37
N VAL A 427 -43.82 -60.32 46.55
CA VAL A 427 -42.75 -61.27 46.89
C VAL A 427 -42.81 -61.63 48.38
N GLY A 428 -43.35 -60.73 49.21
CA GLY A 428 -43.44 -60.90 50.65
C GLY A 428 -42.08 -60.77 51.36
N GLY A 429 -42.10 -60.56 52.68
CA GLY A 429 -40.90 -60.30 53.48
C GLY A 429 -40.91 -58.93 54.16
N ALA A 430 -39.76 -58.52 54.71
CA ALA A 430 -39.63 -57.27 55.45
C ALA A 430 -38.65 -56.32 54.75
N ILE A 431 -39.05 -55.06 54.57
CA ILE A 431 -38.12 -53.99 54.18
C ILE A 431 -37.39 -53.54 55.44
N THR A 432 -36.07 -53.41 55.36
CA THR A 432 -35.25 -52.80 56.43
C THR A 432 -34.53 -51.58 55.88
N SER A 433 -34.06 -50.69 56.74
CA SER A 433 -33.42 -49.45 56.34
C SER A 433 -32.30 -49.05 57.30
N SER A 434 -31.44 -48.13 56.87
CA SER A 434 -30.58 -47.37 57.78
C SER A 434 -31.40 -46.32 58.55
N SER A 435 -30.73 -45.38 59.25
CA SER A 435 -31.39 -44.19 59.78
C SER A 435 -32.15 -43.46 58.66
N LEU A 436 -33.48 -43.41 58.75
CA LEU A 436 -34.31 -42.66 57.81
C LEU A 436 -34.31 -41.17 58.19
N PRO A 437 -34.35 -40.24 57.23
CA PRO A 437 -34.36 -38.82 57.52
C PRO A 437 -35.67 -38.41 58.20
N ALA A 438 -35.59 -37.90 59.43
CA ALA A 438 -36.78 -37.43 60.18
C ALA A 438 -37.55 -36.34 59.41
N ALA A 439 -36.83 -35.53 58.62
CA ALA A 439 -37.41 -34.50 57.76
C ALA A 439 -38.37 -35.04 56.68
N VAL A 440 -38.26 -36.32 56.31
CA VAL A 440 -39.09 -37.00 55.30
C VAL A 440 -40.01 -38.04 55.91
N PHE A 441 -39.52 -38.82 56.88
CA PHE A 441 -40.24 -39.97 57.43
C PHE A 441 -40.82 -39.77 58.83
N GLY A 442 -40.52 -38.65 59.49
CA GLY A 442 -40.85 -38.39 60.90
C GLY A 442 -40.05 -39.27 61.88
N ASP A 443 -40.31 -39.11 63.17
CA ASP A 443 -39.52 -39.76 64.25
C ASP A 443 -39.84 -41.25 64.47
N ALA A 444 -40.96 -41.77 63.94
CA ALA A 444 -41.42 -43.13 64.23
C ALA A 444 -42.08 -43.83 63.01
N PRO A 445 -41.37 -44.01 61.89
CA PRO A 445 -41.91 -44.67 60.71
C PRO A 445 -42.35 -46.12 61.00
N VAL A 446 -43.47 -46.54 60.38
CA VAL A 446 -44.11 -47.83 60.62
C VAL A 446 -43.74 -48.83 59.53
N TYR A 447 -43.16 -49.96 59.93
CA TYR A 447 -42.78 -51.06 59.04
C TYR A 447 -43.85 -52.15 59.07
N THR A 448 -44.34 -52.57 57.90
CA THR A 448 -45.26 -53.70 57.77
C THR A 448 -44.63 -54.74 56.85
N SER A 449 -44.46 -55.97 57.33
CA SER A 449 -44.01 -57.08 56.50
C SER A 449 -45.10 -57.53 55.53
N GLY A 450 -44.71 -57.82 54.29
CA GLY A 450 -45.58 -58.34 53.26
C GLY A 450 -45.72 -59.86 53.31
N THR A 451 -46.77 -60.37 52.69
CA THR A 451 -46.99 -61.82 52.45
C THR A 451 -47.01 -62.09 50.95
N ALA A 452 -46.38 -63.17 50.52
CA ALA A 452 -46.25 -63.48 49.09
C ALA A 452 -47.62 -63.79 48.45
N SER A 453 -47.83 -63.34 47.22
CA SER A 453 -48.98 -63.72 46.39
C SER A 453 -48.80 -65.12 45.79
N THR A 454 -49.90 -65.79 45.45
CA THR A 454 -49.88 -67.11 44.78
C THR A 454 -50.31 -66.97 43.31
N GLY A 455 -49.48 -67.41 42.37
CA GLY A 455 -49.72 -67.20 40.92
C GLY A 455 -49.38 -65.78 40.45
N GLY A 456 -49.57 -65.50 39.15
CA GLY A 456 -49.18 -64.23 38.50
C GLY A 456 -47.79 -64.24 37.88
N SER A 457 -47.42 -63.14 37.20
CA SER A 457 -46.10 -62.93 36.57
C SER A 457 -45.56 -61.55 36.94
N PRO A 458 -44.27 -61.41 37.29
CA PRO A 458 -43.68 -60.12 37.66
C PRO A 458 -43.64 -59.16 36.46
N ALA A 459 -43.54 -57.86 36.76
CA ALA A 459 -43.35 -56.84 35.73
C ALA A 459 -42.01 -57.05 35.01
N VAL A 460 -42.01 -56.84 33.69
CA VAL A 460 -40.79 -56.77 32.88
C VAL A 460 -40.44 -55.31 32.70
N THR A 461 -39.26 -54.90 33.16
CA THR A 461 -38.74 -53.56 32.90
C THR A 461 -38.33 -53.44 31.44
N ALA A 462 -38.76 -52.36 30.80
CA ALA A 462 -38.34 -52.02 29.44
C ALA A 462 -36.81 -52.03 29.35
N ASN A 463 -36.27 -52.60 28.27
CA ASN A 463 -34.82 -52.67 28.08
C ASN A 463 -34.41 -52.56 26.60
N VAL A 464 -33.20 -52.05 26.37
CA VAL A 464 -32.60 -51.92 25.03
C VAL A 464 -31.18 -52.49 25.00
N THR A 465 -30.75 -52.91 23.82
CA THR A 465 -29.34 -53.18 23.51
C THR A 465 -28.86 -52.22 22.43
N LEU A 466 -27.60 -51.78 22.48
CA LEU A 466 -27.06 -50.79 21.55
C LEU A 466 -25.97 -51.39 20.64
N ALA A 467 -25.77 -50.83 19.45
CA ALA A 467 -24.72 -51.21 18.51
C ALA A 467 -24.13 -49.99 17.79
N TYR A 468 -22.92 -50.12 17.26
CA TYR A 468 -22.29 -49.10 16.43
C TYR A 468 -22.82 -49.13 15.00
N ASN A 469 -23.03 -47.95 14.41
CA ASN A 469 -23.36 -47.70 12.99
C ASN A 469 -24.74 -48.20 12.51
N SER A 470 -25.21 -49.37 12.93
CA SER A 470 -26.50 -49.93 12.51
C SER A 470 -27.05 -50.96 13.51
N THR A 471 -28.30 -51.37 13.32
CA THR A 471 -28.99 -52.40 14.11
C THR A 471 -28.26 -53.75 14.15
N THR A 472 -27.47 -54.06 13.12
CA THR A 472 -26.68 -55.30 12.98
C THR A 472 -25.17 -55.07 13.08
N GLY A 473 -24.76 -53.86 13.46
CA GLY A 473 -23.35 -53.49 13.61
C GLY A 473 -22.71 -54.11 14.86
N THR A 474 -21.48 -53.71 15.15
CA THR A 474 -20.73 -54.22 16.31
C THR A 474 -21.48 -53.91 17.61
N ALA A 475 -21.69 -54.94 18.44
CA ALA A 475 -22.39 -54.81 19.71
C ALA A 475 -21.69 -53.82 20.65
N PHE A 476 -22.47 -52.92 21.25
CA PHE A 476 -21.97 -52.05 22.31
C PHE A 476 -21.90 -52.85 23.62
N SER A 477 -20.70 -52.95 24.18
CA SER A 477 -20.39 -53.78 25.34
C SER A 477 -19.38 -53.11 26.26
N GLY A 478 -19.24 -53.62 27.49
CA GLY A 478 -18.24 -53.12 28.45
C GLY A 478 -18.74 -52.03 29.41
N MET A 479 -20.05 -51.80 29.49
CA MET A 479 -20.61 -50.99 30.57
C MET A 479 -20.53 -51.75 31.90
N PRO A 480 -20.17 -51.10 33.03
CA PRO A 480 -20.16 -51.77 34.33
C PRO A 480 -21.55 -52.30 34.70
N GLU A 481 -21.64 -53.58 35.07
CA GLU A 481 -22.89 -54.20 35.52
C GLU A 481 -23.38 -53.59 36.83
N GLY A 482 -24.69 -53.55 37.03
CA GLY A 482 -25.34 -52.88 38.16
C GLY A 482 -25.99 -51.56 37.77
N VAL A 483 -26.40 -50.77 38.76
CA VAL A 483 -27.05 -49.48 38.53
C VAL A 483 -26.01 -48.45 38.09
N GLN A 484 -26.19 -47.88 36.90
CA GLN A 484 -25.36 -46.81 36.34
C GLN A 484 -26.22 -45.57 36.11
N ARG A 485 -25.67 -44.39 36.43
CA ARG A 485 -26.31 -43.10 36.14
C ARG A 485 -25.77 -42.56 34.81
N LEU A 486 -26.65 -42.35 33.83
CA LEU A 486 -26.29 -41.96 32.45
C LEU A 486 -27.45 -41.27 31.73
N SER A 487 -27.19 -40.58 30.63
CA SER A 487 -28.21 -40.02 29.73
C SER A 487 -28.28 -40.83 28.44
N LEU A 488 -29.49 -41.08 27.93
CA LEU A 488 -29.73 -41.75 26.65
C LEU A 488 -30.90 -41.07 25.95
N ALA A 489 -30.62 -40.28 24.91
CA ALA A 489 -31.65 -39.62 24.11
C ALA A 489 -31.47 -39.91 22.61
N HIS A 490 -32.35 -39.33 21.78
CA HIS A 490 -32.15 -39.34 20.34
C HIS A 490 -30.82 -38.67 19.99
N ARG A 491 -30.19 -39.08 18.88
CA ARG A 491 -28.87 -38.57 18.48
C ARG A 491 -28.82 -37.03 18.52
N GLY A 492 -27.79 -36.52 19.19
CA GLY A 492 -27.51 -35.09 19.35
C GLY A 492 -28.23 -34.43 20.53
N ASN A 493 -29.11 -35.13 21.25
CA ASN A 493 -29.92 -34.59 22.35
C ASN A 493 -30.63 -33.25 22.01
N GLU A 494 -31.05 -33.07 20.76
CA GLU A 494 -31.57 -31.80 20.24
C GLU A 494 -33.07 -31.59 20.53
N TYR A 495 -33.40 -30.39 21.00
CA TYR A 495 -34.77 -29.95 21.25
C TYR A 495 -34.98 -28.51 20.74
N GLN A 496 -36.21 -28.17 20.35
CA GLN A 496 -36.60 -26.81 19.99
C GLN A 496 -37.45 -26.19 21.09
N ILE A 497 -37.13 -24.95 21.51
CA ILE A 497 -37.96 -24.21 22.46
C ILE A 497 -39.26 -23.74 21.78
N VAL A 498 -40.40 -24.13 22.35
CA VAL A 498 -41.75 -23.71 21.91
C VAL A 498 -42.19 -22.44 22.65
N SER A 499 -41.90 -22.35 23.94
CA SER A 499 -42.20 -21.18 24.76
C SER A 499 -41.32 -21.16 26.01
N SER A 500 -41.05 -19.97 26.54
CA SER A 500 -40.39 -19.76 27.83
C SER A 500 -41.29 -18.95 28.77
N ASP A 501 -41.24 -19.26 30.07
CA ASP A 501 -41.92 -18.56 31.15
C ASP A 501 -41.04 -18.59 32.41
N GLY A 502 -40.46 -17.44 32.77
CA GLY A 502 -39.47 -17.33 33.84
C GLY A 502 -38.29 -18.29 33.64
N THR A 503 -38.11 -19.23 34.56
CA THR A 503 -37.03 -20.24 34.52
C THR A 503 -37.43 -21.55 33.82
N THR A 504 -38.61 -21.60 33.21
CA THR A 504 -39.16 -22.80 32.56
C THR A 504 -39.24 -22.64 31.06
N VAL A 505 -38.75 -23.63 30.32
CA VAL A 505 -38.97 -23.77 28.88
C VAL A 505 -39.86 -24.96 28.57
N THR A 506 -40.69 -24.83 27.54
CA THR A 506 -41.40 -25.94 26.91
C THR A 506 -40.69 -26.29 25.62
N VAL A 507 -40.33 -27.55 25.43
CA VAL A 507 -39.52 -28.02 24.31
C VAL A 507 -40.21 -29.11 23.49
N GLU A 508 -39.81 -29.23 22.23
CA GLU A 508 -40.16 -30.34 21.34
C GLU A 508 -38.87 -31.03 20.85
N ARG A 509 -38.84 -32.37 20.82
CA ARG A 509 -37.67 -33.12 20.34
C ARG A 509 -37.47 -32.87 18.84
N LEU A 510 -36.22 -32.62 18.44
CA LEU A 510 -35.83 -32.52 17.03
C LEU A 510 -35.19 -33.83 16.55
N VAL A 511 -35.55 -34.25 15.35
CA VAL A 511 -34.97 -35.38 14.63
C VAL A 511 -34.62 -34.93 13.23
N SER A 512 -33.31 -34.88 12.92
CA SER A 512 -32.81 -34.45 11.60
C SER A 512 -33.34 -33.08 11.16
N GLY A 513 -33.45 -32.14 12.11
CA GLY A 513 -33.91 -30.77 11.88
C GLY A 513 -35.43 -30.57 11.76
N ALA A 514 -36.23 -31.61 12.00
CA ALA A 514 -37.71 -31.52 12.05
C ALA A 514 -38.23 -31.90 13.45
N VAL A 515 -39.36 -31.28 13.85
CA VAL A 515 -40.07 -31.62 15.09
C VAL A 515 -40.59 -33.05 15.02
N ASP A 516 -40.31 -33.82 16.08
CA ASP A 516 -40.76 -35.19 16.23
C ASP A 516 -42.05 -35.28 17.06
N GLU A 517 -43.19 -35.31 16.36
CA GLU A 517 -44.52 -35.44 16.96
C GLU A 517 -44.74 -36.77 17.71
N SER A 518 -43.86 -37.77 17.54
CA SER A 518 -43.98 -39.07 18.21
C SER A 518 -43.36 -39.09 19.61
N TRP A 519 -42.66 -38.02 20.01
CA TRP A 519 -42.02 -37.94 21.31
C TRP A 519 -43.03 -37.72 22.44
N PRO A 520 -43.11 -38.63 23.44
CA PRO A 520 -44.09 -38.54 24.53
C PRO A 520 -43.74 -37.50 25.62
N GLY A 521 -42.58 -36.85 25.54
CA GLY A 521 -42.05 -35.97 26.59
C GLY A 521 -41.19 -36.70 27.63
N PHE A 522 -40.50 -35.93 28.48
CA PHE A 522 -39.70 -36.44 29.59
C PHE A 522 -40.57 -37.03 30.71
N ILE A 523 -40.06 -38.07 31.38
CA ILE A 523 -40.64 -38.56 32.63
C ILE A 523 -40.17 -37.68 33.80
N ALA A 524 -41.12 -37.31 34.66
CA ALA A 524 -40.91 -36.36 35.76
C ALA A 524 -39.73 -36.75 36.67
N ARG A 525 -38.68 -35.91 36.70
CA ARG A 525 -37.51 -36.06 37.59
C ARG A 525 -36.77 -34.72 37.78
N THR A 526 -36.03 -34.64 38.89
CA THR A 526 -35.15 -33.50 39.22
C THR A 526 -33.72 -34.01 39.36
N MET A 527 -32.77 -33.33 38.73
CA MET A 527 -31.35 -33.72 38.70
C MET A 527 -30.42 -32.51 38.84
N ILE A 528 -29.22 -32.75 39.34
CA ILE A 528 -28.16 -31.73 39.52
C ILE A 528 -27.00 -31.92 38.54
N ASP A 529 -26.89 -33.10 37.93
CA ASP A 529 -25.84 -33.52 37.01
C ASP A 529 -26.29 -33.41 35.55
N TYR A 530 -27.13 -32.42 35.24
CA TYR A 530 -27.62 -32.19 33.90
C TYR A 530 -26.60 -31.42 33.05
N GLU A 531 -26.76 -31.47 31.73
CA GLU A 531 -26.13 -30.53 30.80
C GLU A 531 -27.23 -29.94 29.93
N ALA A 532 -27.28 -28.62 29.82
CA ALA A 532 -28.27 -27.91 29.02
C ALA A 532 -27.58 -26.73 28.34
N THR A 533 -27.48 -26.76 27.01
CA THR A 533 -26.73 -25.77 26.23
C THR A 533 -27.59 -25.27 25.06
N GLY A 534 -27.60 -23.97 24.82
CA GLY A 534 -28.30 -23.36 23.69
C GLY A 534 -27.38 -23.26 22.49
N LEU A 535 -27.74 -23.85 21.35
CA LEU A 535 -27.06 -23.58 20.08
C LEU A 535 -27.68 -22.33 19.47
N ASN A 536 -26.98 -21.20 19.57
CA ASN A 536 -27.38 -19.99 18.87
C ASN A 536 -26.84 -20.08 17.43
N ASP A 537 -27.63 -20.63 16.48
CA ASP A 537 -27.37 -20.42 15.05
C ASP A 537 -27.69 -18.96 14.72
N THR A 538 -26.79 -18.06 15.08
CA THR A 538 -26.90 -16.67 14.64
C THR A 538 -26.82 -16.70 13.11
N LEU A 539 -27.93 -16.42 12.43
CA LEU A 539 -27.96 -16.22 10.98
C LEU A 539 -27.29 -14.88 10.60
N SER A 540 -26.31 -14.44 11.39
CA SER A 540 -25.59 -13.20 11.25
C SER A 540 -24.57 -13.32 10.11
N TRP A 541 -24.34 -12.22 9.41
CA TRP A 541 -23.48 -12.15 8.23
C TRP A 541 -22.56 -10.94 8.36
N LEU A 542 -21.30 -11.08 7.94
CA LEU A 542 -20.46 -9.93 7.67
C LEU A 542 -20.77 -9.41 6.27
N GLY A 543 -21.07 -8.13 6.17
CA GLY A 543 -21.58 -7.49 4.95
C GLY A 543 -23.11 -7.39 4.92
N PRO A 544 -23.71 -7.07 3.76
CA PRO A 544 -23.13 -7.16 2.44
C PRO A 544 -22.23 -5.96 2.07
N PHE A 545 -21.15 -6.25 1.34
CA PHE A 545 -20.23 -5.25 0.82
C PHE A 545 -20.18 -5.28 -0.70
N LEU A 546 -20.08 -4.11 -1.32
CA LEU A 546 -19.88 -4.00 -2.76
C LEU A 546 -18.46 -4.45 -3.14
N VAL A 547 -18.39 -5.24 -4.21
CA VAL A 547 -17.15 -5.79 -4.75
C VAL A 547 -16.37 -4.77 -5.59
N CYS A 548 -17.07 -3.79 -6.15
CA CYS A 548 -16.53 -2.70 -6.95
C CYS A 548 -17.37 -1.42 -6.75
N PRO A 549 -16.89 -0.24 -7.18
CA PRO A 549 -17.68 1.00 -7.14
C PRO A 549 -19.00 0.89 -7.89
N GLU A 550 -20.01 1.67 -7.51
CA GLU A 550 -21.39 1.57 -8.03
C GLU A 550 -21.54 1.77 -9.55
N ASN A 551 -20.59 2.46 -10.19
CA ASN A 551 -20.61 2.73 -11.64
C ASN A 551 -19.85 1.68 -12.46
N GLU A 552 -19.29 0.65 -11.82
CA GLU A 552 -18.49 -0.38 -12.45
C GLU A 552 -19.15 -1.76 -12.35
N VAL A 553 -18.68 -2.68 -13.19
CA VAL A 553 -19.10 -4.08 -13.16
C VAL A 553 -17.89 -5.01 -13.14
N VAL A 554 -18.08 -6.17 -12.52
CA VAL A 554 -17.05 -7.21 -12.41
C VAL A 554 -17.53 -8.49 -13.06
N ASP A 555 -16.61 -9.33 -13.54
CA ASP A 555 -16.90 -10.69 -14.04
C ASP A 555 -16.40 -11.79 -13.08
N ALA A 556 -15.57 -11.44 -12.11
CA ALA A 556 -15.09 -12.32 -11.07
C ALA A 556 -14.77 -11.53 -9.80
N PHE A 557 -14.80 -12.22 -8.66
CA PHE A 557 -14.35 -11.67 -7.39
C PHE A 557 -13.57 -12.71 -6.59
N GLU A 558 -12.75 -12.23 -5.67
CA GLU A 558 -11.91 -13.03 -4.79
C GLU A 558 -12.12 -12.61 -3.33
N VAL A 559 -12.18 -13.61 -2.45
CA VAL A 559 -12.25 -13.46 -0.99
C VAL A 559 -11.03 -14.11 -0.38
N ASN A 560 -10.28 -13.36 0.44
CA ASN A 560 -9.20 -13.93 1.23
C ASN A 560 -9.67 -14.22 2.66
N PHE A 561 -9.50 -15.47 3.09
CA PHE A 561 -9.61 -15.85 4.50
C PHE A 561 -8.22 -16.08 5.09
N SER A 562 -7.98 -15.55 6.28
CA SER A 562 -6.71 -15.72 6.99
C SER A 562 -6.91 -16.35 8.36
N PHE A 563 -5.96 -17.20 8.74
CA PHE A 563 -5.91 -17.92 10.00
C PHE A 563 -4.54 -17.68 10.66
N PRO A 564 -4.32 -16.54 11.33
CA PRO A 564 -3.02 -16.17 11.89
C PRO A 564 -2.41 -17.22 12.84
N ASN A 565 -3.27 -17.98 13.54
CA ASN A 565 -2.89 -19.01 14.50
C ASN A 565 -2.98 -20.45 13.94
N GLY A 566 -3.26 -20.58 12.65
CA GLY A 566 -3.50 -21.86 11.97
C GLY A 566 -4.88 -22.46 12.23
N ILE A 567 -5.04 -23.71 11.78
CA ILE A 567 -6.24 -24.54 11.95
C ILE A 567 -5.80 -25.88 12.57
N CYS A 568 -6.05 -26.06 13.87
CA CYS A 568 -5.66 -27.28 14.60
C CYS A 568 -6.47 -27.47 15.90
N GLY A 569 -6.99 -28.67 16.13
CA GLY A 569 -7.61 -29.04 17.41
C GLY A 569 -6.57 -29.63 18.38
N PHE A 570 -6.87 -29.65 19.68
CA PHE A 570 -6.02 -30.28 20.70
C PHE A 570 -6.82 -31.25 21.56
N ASP A 571 -6.23 -32.40 21.90
CA ASP A 571 -6.82 -33.28 22.91
C ASP A 571 -6.47 -32.86 24.34
N SER A 572 -7.09 -33.50 25.33
CA SER A 572 -6.85 -33.27 26.76
C SER A 572 -5.39 -33.53 27.20
N LYS A 573 -4.54 -34.07 26.32
CA LYS A 573 -3.10 -34.31 26.53
C LYS A 573 -2.23 -33.40 25.65
N GLY A 574 -2.82 -32.42 24.96
CA GLY A 574 -2.13 -31.46 24.09
C GLY A 574 -1.70 -32.02 22.72
N LYS A 575 -2.18 -33.19 22.31
CA LYS A 575 -1.89 -33.76 20.98
C LYS A 575 -2.76 -33.09 19.92
N LYS A 576 -2.12 -32.64 18.84
CA LYS A 576 -2.77 -32.04 17.67
C LYS A 576 -3.78 -33.00 17.02
N ARG A 577 -4.98 -32.51 16.72
CA ARG A 577 -6.09 -33.17 16.00
C ARG A 577 -6.49 -32.37 14.77
N LEU A 578 -7.16 -33.04 13.83
CA LEU A 578 -7.77 -32.40 12.68
C LEU A 578 -8.88 -31.47 13.18
N ARG A 579 -8.92 -30.24 12.67
CA ARG A 579 -9.99 -29.27 12.93
C ARG A 579 -10.64 -28.88 11.61
N HIS A 580 -11.96 -28.84 11.64
CA HIS A 580 -12.82 -28.45 10.53
C HIS A 580 -13.31 -27.02 10.77
N VAL A 581 -13.16 -26.15 9.78
CA VAL A 581 -13.73 -24.80 9.76
C VAL A 581 -14.64 -24.70 8.56
N GLU A 582 -15.92 -24.43 8.80
CA GLU A 582 -16.93 -24.34 7.75
C GLU A 582 -17.29 -22.88 7.50
N TRP A 583 -17.36 -22.49 6.22
CA TRP A 583 -17.65 -21.13 5.81
C TRP A 583 -18.68 -21.08 4.69
N GLU A 584 -19.35 -19.93 4.59
CA GLU A 584 -20.30 -19.64 3.53
C GLU A 584 -20.09 -18.22 3.01
N ILE A 585 -19.92 -18.11 1.69
CA ILE A 585 -19.91 -16.87 0.93
C ILE A 585 -21.24 -16.80 0.18
N GLN A 586 -21.99 -15.73 0.39
CA GLN A 586 -23.17 -15.42 -0.40
C GLN A 586 -22.97 -14.18 -1.23
N TYR A 587 -23.46 -14.22 -2.47
CA TYR A 587 -23.37 -13.10 -3.39
C TYR A 587 -24.62 -12.96 -4.25
N ARG A 588 -24.89 -11.73 -4.70
CA ARG A 588 -25.96 -11.44 -5.66
C ARG A 588 -25.67 -10.16 -6.42
N VAL A 589 -26.38 -9.96 -7.53
CA VAL A 589 -26.36 -8.68 -8.26
C VAL A 589 -27.03 -7.61 -7.39
N TYR A 590 -26.36 -6.50 -7.16
CA TYR A 590 -26.84 -5.39 -6.34
C TYR A 590 -28.12 -4.80 -6.93
N GLY A 591 -29.12 -4.54 -6.07
CA GLY A 591 -30.39 -3.93 -6.47
C GLY A 591 -31.33 -4.79 -7.34
N SER A 592 -30.97 -6.04 -7.65
CA SER A 592 -31.78 -6.91 -8.53
C SER A 592 -33.02 -7.49 -7.84
N GLY A 593 -33.04 -7.53 -6.50
CA GLY A 593 -34.05 -8.24 -5.72
C GLY A 593 -33.97 -9.77 -5.84
N SER A 594 -32.94 -10.32 -6.51
CA SER A 594 -32.74 -11.76 -6.62
C SER A 594 -32.34 -12.40 -5.28
N GLY A 595 -32.66 -13.67 -5.12
CA GLY A 595 -32.15 -14.47 -4.01
C GLY A 595 -30.61 -14.51 -4.00
N TRP A 596 -30.04 -14.75 -2.81
CA TRP A 596 -28.60 -14.94 -2.64
C TRP A 596 -28.15 -16.26 -3.27
N VAL A 597 -27.05 -16.22 -4.01
CA VAL A 597 -26.35 -17.43 -4.44
C VAL A 597 -25.36 -17.79 -3.34
N SER A 598 -25.38 -19.05 -2.89
CA SER A 598 -24.51 -19.53 -1.82
C SER A 598 -23.36 -20.37 -2.38
N HIS A 599 -22.17 -20.12 -1.85
CA HIS A 599 -20.96 -20.88 -2.07
C HIS A 599 -20.39 -21.28 -0.70
N GLN A 600 -20.32 -22.58 -0.42
CA GLN A 600 -19.89 -23.11 0.87
C GLN A 600 -18.62 -23.93 0.71
N GLY A 601 -17.79 -23.92 1.73
CA GLY A 601 -16.57 -24.72 1.78
C GLY A 601 -16.17 -25.05 3.21
N GLU A 602 -15.15 -25.90 3.30
CA GLU A 602 -14.64 -26.42 4.55
C GLU A 602 -13.12 -26.53 4.48
N TYR A 603 -12.43 -26.08 5.53
CA TYR A 603 -11.00 -26.28 5.72
C TYR A 603 -10.76 -27.30 6.83
N ALA A 604 -10.16 -28.45 6.49
CA ALA A 604 -9.88 -29.54 7.43
C ALA A 604 -8.37 -29.74 7.60
N LEU A 605 -7.77 -29.15 8.64
CA LEU A 605 -6.31 -29.11 8.81
C LEU A 605 -5.83 -29.39 10.23
N LYS A 606 -4.53 -29.66 10.35
CA LYS A 606 -3.79 -29.93 11.60
C LYS A 606 -2.50 -29.11 11.61
N ASN A 607 -2.60 -27.82 11.32
CA ASN A 607 -1.47 -26.91 11.17
C ASN A 607 -1.61 -25.73 12.15
N ILE A 608 -0.51 -25.38 12.81
CA ILE A 608 -0.46 -24.31 13.82
C ILE A 608 0.23 -23.03 13.31
N ASN A 609 0.77 -23.09 12.08
CA ASN A 609 1.37 -21.93 11.43
C ASN A 609 0.25 -21.05 10.87
N GLY A 610 0.55 -19.76 10.64
CA GLY A 610 -0.36 -18.88 9.91
C GLY A 610 -0.71 -19.47 8.55
N LEU A 611 -2.01 -19.51 8.24
CA LEU A 611 -2.55 -19.98 6.96
C LEU A 611 -3.39 -18.89 6.33
N GLY A 612 -3.60 -18.98 5.03
CA GLY A 612 -4.68 -18.27 4.36
C GLY A 612 -5.11 -18.95 3.07
N PHE A 613 -6.28 -18.55 2.59
CA PHE A 613 -6.94 -19.13 1.43
C PHE A 613 -7.55 -18.00 0.59
N THR A 614 -7.43 -18.10 -0.72
CA THR A 614 -8.06 -17.18 -1.68
C THR A 614 -9.14 -17.92 -2.44
N GLU A 615 -10.40 -17.61 -2.14
CA GLU A 615 -11.56 -18.17 -2.83
C GLU A 615 -11.94 -17.29 -4.01
N ARG A 616 -11.87 -17.84 -5.24
CA ARG A 616 -12.19 -17.12 -6.47
C ARG A 616 -13.53 -17.58 -7.04
N ILE A 617 -14.43 -16.63 -7.27
CA ILE A 617 -15.75 -16.87 -7.84
C ILE A 617 -15.88 -16.11 -9.16
N THR A 618 -16.13 -16.85 -10.25
CA THR A 618 -16.43 -16.29 -11.58
C THR A 618 -17.94 -16.17 -11.75
N LEU A 619 -18.39 -15.01 -12.17
CA LEU A 619 -19.81 -14.72 -12.40
C LEU A 619 -20.25 -15.24 -13.76
N SER A 620 -21.50 -15.71 -13.85
CA SER A 620 -22.10 -16.16 -15.12
C SER A 620 -22.32 -15.02 -16.11
N SER A 621 -22.47 -13.81 -15.62
CA SER A 621 -22.55 -12.57 -16.40
C SER A 621 -21.93 -11.42 -15.60
N PRO A 622 -21.24 -10.47 -16.23
CA PRO A 622 -20.72 -9.31 -15.52
C PRO A 622 -21.82 -8.48 -14.86
N GLY A 623 -21.54 -7.95 -13.66
CA GLY A 623 -22.49 -7.11 -12.94
C GLY A 623 -21.89 -6.44 -11.70
N LEU A 624 -22.63 -5.50 -11.13
CA LEU A 624 -22.34 -4.95 -9.81
C LEU A 624 -22.81 -5.95 -8.76
N VAL A 625 -21.88 -6.52 -7.98
CA VAL A 625 -22.17 -7.60 -7.04
C VAL A 625 -21.92 -7.15 -5.62
N GLU A 626 -22.80 -7.57 -4.72
CA GLU A 626 -22.59 -7.48 -3.28
C GLU A 626 -22.34 -8.88 -2.70
N VAL A 627 -21.40 -8.95 -1.74
CA VAL A 627 -20.92 -10.19 -1.13
C VAL A 627 -21.05 -10.10 0.39
N ARG A 628 -21.46 -11.18 1.01
CA ARG A 628 -21.47 -11.36 2.47
C ARG A 628 -20.89 -12.72 2.83
N CYS A 629 -20.19 -12.79 3.97
CA CYS A 629 -19.56 -14.02 4.43
C CYS A 629 -20.03 -14.36 5.84
N ARG A 630 -20.10 -15.65 6.17
CA ARG A 630 -20.25 -16.12 7.54
C ARG A 630 -19.46 -17.39 7.80
N ARG A 631 -19.16 -17.61 9.07
CA ARG A 631 -18.68 -18.89 9.59
C ARG A 631 -19.90 -19.75 9.96
N ARG A 632 -19.81 -21.07 9.79
CA ARG A 632 -20.95 -21.98 10.01
C ARG A 632 -20.82 -22.84 11.28
N ASN A 633 -19.67 -22.85 11.92
CA ASN A 633 -19.41 -23.62 13.13
C ASN A 633 -18.64 -22.80 14.16
N GLU A 634 -18.82 -23.12 15.44
CA GLU A 634 -18.21 -22.41 16.59
C GLU A 634 -16.70 -22.19 16.41
N GLN A 635 -16.18 -21.01 16.79
CA GLN A 635 -14.74 -20.73 16.82
C GLN A 635 -14.12 -21.14 18.16
N GLY A 636 -12.95 -21.78 18.15
CA GLY A 636 -12.23 -22.17 19.36
C GLY A 636 -12.73 -23.44 20.06
N SER A 637 -13.83 -24.04 19.59
CA SER A 637 -14.46 -25.18 20.26
C SER A 637 -13.52 -26.37 20.45
N ASN A 638 -13.69 -27.10 21.57
CA ASN A 638 -12.84 -28.22 21.97
C ASN A 638 -11.33 -27.87 22.04
N ASN A 639 -10.99 -26.69 22.56
CA ASN A 639 -9.61 -26.21 22.67
C ASN A 639 -8.91 -26.20 21.30
N ALA A 640 -9.57 -25.64 20.28
CA ALA A 640 -9.01 -25.51 18.93
C ALA A 640 -8.37 -24.14 18.70
N ARG A 641 -7.38 -24.10 17.79
CA ARG A 641 -6.85 -22.88 17.20
C ARG A 641 -7.37 -22.78 15.78
N ASP A 642 -8.30 -21.86 15.55
CA ASP A 642 -8.96 -21.72 14.25
C ASP A 642 -9.57 -20.32 14.04
N ASN A 643 -8.98 -19.29 14.65
CA ASN A 643 -9.41 -17.89 14.47
C ASN A 643 -9.39 -17.53 12.99
N MET A 644 -10.55 -17.16 12.45
CA MET A 644 -10.76 -16.91 11.03
C MET A 644 -11.05 -15.44 10.80
N TYR A 645 -10.35 -14.83 9.85
CA TYR A 645 -10.58 -13.43 9.47
C TYR A 645 -10.84 -13.29 7.97
N TRP A 646 -11.80 -12.45 7.60
CA TRP A 646 -11.99 -11.99 6.23
C TRP A 646 -10.98 -10.88 5.93
N GLN A 647 -9.89 -11.25 5.28
CA GLN A 647 -8.71 -10.39 5.09
C GLN A 647 -8.89 -9.38 3.94
N ALA A 648 -9.52 -9.79 2.85
CA ALA A 648 -9.73 -8.93 1.68
C ALA A 648 -10.93 -9.40 0.83
N LEU A 649 -11.59 -8.43 0.20
CA LEU A 649 -12.56 -8.64 -0.87
C LEU A 649 -12.13 -7.82 -2.09
N ARG A 650 -12.10 -8.44 -3.27
CA ARG A 650 -11.69 -7.75 -4.50
C ARG A 650 -12.43 -8.22 -5.73
N GLY A 651 -12.70 -7.28 -6.63
CA GLY A 651 -13.43 -7.49 -7.88
C GLY A 651 -12.57 -7.25 -9.10
N ARG A 652 -12.66 -8.12 -10.11
CA ARG A 652 -11.98 -7.91 -11.38
C ARG A 652 -12.79 -6.99 -12.29
N LEU A 653 -12.28 -5.78 -12.53
CA LEU A 653 -12.86 -4.83 -13.45
C LEU A 653 -12.61 -5.27 -14.90
N LEU A 654 -13.58 -5.02 -15.77
CA LEU A 654 -13.50 -5.42 -17.18
C LEU A 654 -12.57 -4.55 -18.01
N ALA A 655 -12.45 -3.28 -17.63
CA ALA A 655 -11.64 -2.30 -18.34
C ALA A 655 -10.15 -2.54 -18.05
N ARG A 656 -9.42 -3.06 -19.05
CA ARG A 656 -7.95 -3.10 -19.04
C ARG A 656 -7.40 -2.88 -20.46
N PRO A 657 -6.28 -2.14 -20.60
CA PRO A 657 -5.55 -2.08 -21.87
C PRO A 657 -4.98 -3.45 -22.26
N VAL A 658 -4.95 -3.73 -23.56
CA VAL A 658 -4.27 -4.92 -24.12
C VAL A 658 -2.77 -4.68 -24.34
N SER A 659 -2.38 -3.42 -24.45
CA SER A 659 -0.99 -2.97 -24.56
C SER A 659 -0.90 -1.52 -24.11
N TYR A 660 0.31 -1.07 -23.81
CA TYR A 660 0.60 0.30 -23.43
C TYR A 660 1.55 0.91 -24.45
N SER A 661 1.06 1.88 -25.23
CA SER A 661 1.89 2.55 -26.24
C SER A 661 2.89 3.49 -25.57
N GLY A 662 4.13 3.46 -26.06
CA GLY A 662 5.16 4.41 -25.65
C GLY A 662 5.84 4.12 -24.30
N VAL A 663 5.37 3.19 -23.46
CA VAL A 663 5.98 2.92 -22.14
C VAL A 663 6.45 1.47 -21.98
N THR A 664 7.53 1.28 -21.22
CA THR A 664 7.92 -0.06 -20.76
C THR A 664 7.18 -0.40 -19.48
N THR A 665 6.58 -1.58 -19.44
CA THR A 665 5.87 -2.09 -18.25
C THR A 665 6.54 -3.32 -17.67
N TRP A 666 6.36 -3.53 -16.37
CA TRP A 666 7.02 -4.59 -15.63
C TRP A 666 6.03 -5.31 -14.71
N ALA A 667 5.76 -6.57 -15.04
CA ALA A 667 4.88 -7.45 -14.28
C ALA A 667 5.71 -8.28 -13.29
N ILE A 668 5.32 -8.30 -12.02
CA ILE A 668 6.09 -8.90 -10.93
C ILE A 668 5.18 -9.73 -10.04
N THR A 669 5.66 -10.89 -9.60
CA THR A 669 5.11 -11.66 -8.49
C THR A 669 6.21 -11.85 -7.45
N VAL A 670 5.92 -11.52 -6.20
CA VAL A 670 6.84 -11.69 -5.07
C VAL A 670 6.16 -12.43 -3.92
N GLU A 671 6.83 -13.43 -3.36
CA GLU A 671 6.38 -14.16 -2.18
C GLU A 671 6.60 -13.34 -0.90
N THR A 672 5.56 -13.22 -0.08
CA THR A 672 5.53 -12.52 1.22
C THR A 672 5.19 -13.49 2.35
N GLY A 673 5.59 -13.16 3.59
CA GLY A 673 5.21 -13.94 4.80
C GLY A 673 6.32 -14.75 5.50
N GLY A 674 7.52 -14.86 4.91
CA GLY A 674 8.67 -15.51 5.60
C GLY A 674 10.07 -15.06 5.16
N LYS A 675 10.18 -14.35 4.04
CA LYS A 675 11.48 -13.92 3.47
C LYS A 675 11.67 -12.41 3.40
N LEU A 676 10.58 -11.64 3.49
CA LEU A 676 10.55 -10.18 3.34
C LEU A 676 9.56 -9.57 4.34
N ALA A 677 9.91 -8.42 4.90
CA ALA A 677 8.99 -7.65 5.75
C ALA A 677 7.88 -7.00 4.91
N ALA A 678 6.69 -6.83 5.49
CA ALA A 678 5.51 -6.24 4.82
C ALA A 678 5.66 -4.76 4.37
N GLN A 679 6.79 -4.11 4.71
CA GLN A 679 7.13 -2.78 4.21
C GLN A 679 8.11 -2.81 3.02
N SER A 680 8.77 -3.94 2.77
CA SER A 680 9.79 -4.09 1.73
C SER A 680 9.22 -4.57 0.39
N ASP A 681 8.06 -5.21 0.39
CA ASP A 681 7.36 -5.67 -0.82
C ASP A 681 6.93 -4.49 -1.71
N ARG A 682 6.55 -3.35 -1.12
CA ARG A 682 6.17 -2.10 -1.83
C ARG A 682 7.35 -1.19 -2.22
N ARG A 683 8.58 -1.70 -2.17
CA ARG A 683 9.82 -0.99 -2.55
C ARG A 683 10.56 -1.70 -3.67
N VAL A 684 9.84 -1.97 -4.75
CA VAL A 684 10.42 -2.50 -5.98
C VAL A 684 11.22 -1.40 -6.67
N SER A 685 12.49 -1.68 -6.97
CA SER A 685 13.32 -0.81 -7.81
C SER A 685 14.12 -1.59 -8.84
N VAL A 686 14.50 -0.90 -9.90
CA VAL A 686 15.31 -1.46 -10.98
C VAL A 686 16.33 -0.42 -11.44
N ILE A 687 17.57 -0.86 -11.67
CA ILE A 687 18.56 -0.03 -12.34
C ILE A 687 18.42 -0.29 -13.85
N ALA A 688 17.78 0.63 -14.57
CA ALA A 688 17.47 0.45 -15.99
C ALA A 688 18.26 1.44 -16.85
N THR A 689 18.62 1.00 -18.06
CA THR A 689 19.24 1.86 -19.08
C THR A 689 18.21 2.16 -20.18
N ARG A 690 17.99 3.44 -20.46
CA ARG A 690 17.18 3.93 -21.57
C ARG A 690 17.85 3.62 -22.91
N GLU A 691 17.09 3.06 -23.84
CA GLU A 691 17.51 2.81 -25.22
C GLU A 691 17.01 3.92 -26.17
N TYR A 692 17.90 4.78 -26.65
CA TYR A 692 17.51 5.85 -27.58
C TYR A 692 17.27 5.30 -29.00
N ASP A 693 16.38 5.93 -29.77
CA ASP A 693 16.15 5.57 -31.18
C ASP A 693 17.37 5.89 -32.07
N SER A 694 18.20 6.85 -31.63
CA SER A 694 19.43 7.24 -32.31
C SER A 694 20.50 7.68 -31.32
N GLY A 695 21.77 7.37 -31.62
CA GLY A 695 22.90 7.60 -30.70
C GLY A 695 23.19 6.39 -29.82
N GLY A 696 24.28 6.47 -29.04
CA GLY A 696 24.62 5.42 -28.07
C GLY A 696 23.84 5.57 -26.78
N ASN A 697 23.56 4.46 -26.09
CA ASN A 697 22.94 4.51 -24.77
C ASN A 697 23.82 5.33 -23.81
N ARG A 698 23.19 6.16 -22.97
CA ARG A 698 23.85 7.08 -22.01
C ARG A 698 24.74 8.18 -22.61
N THR A 699 24.99 8.18 -23.93
CA THR A 699 25.84 9.23 -24.54
C THR A 699 25.11 10.56 -24.52
N ILE A 700 25.89 11.63 -24.39
CA ILE A 700 25.37 13.01 -24.31
C ILE A 700 24.73 13.39 -25.65
N SER A 701 25.39 13.09 -26.77
CA SER A 701 24.83 13.26 -28.12
C SER A 701 23.56 12.44 -28.35
N GLY A 702 23.44 11.26 -27.76
CA GLY A 702 22.26 10.41 -27.86
C GLY A 702 21.07 11.03 -27.13
N ALA A 703 21.28 11.46 -25.89
CA ALA A 703 20.27 12.19 -25.11
C ALA A 703 19.85 13.49 -25.80
N PHE A 704 20.82 14.26 -26.32
CA PHE A 704 20.57 15.51 -27.03
C PHE A 704 19.66 15.30 -28.26
N ARG A 705 19.99 14.30 -29.09
CA ARG A 705 19.19 13.96 -30.27
C ARG A 705 17.80 13.44 -29.89
N HIS A 706 17.71 12.65 -28.83
CA HIS A 706 16.42 12.14 -28.34
C HIS A 706 15.46 13.29 -28.00
N VAL A 707 15.92 14.27 -27.22
CA VAL A 707 15.11 15.46 -26.89
C VAL A 707 14.77 16.24 -28.15
N ALA A 708 15.74 16.52 -29.03
CA ALA A 708 15.50 17.26 -30.26
C ALA A 708 14.45 16.58 -31.16
N ASN A 709 14.56 15.27 -31.36
CA ASN A 709 13.63 14.50 -32.17
C ASN A 709 12.23 14.46 -31.54
N SER A 710 12.11 14.37 -30.21
CA SER A 710 10.82 14.40 -29.51
C SER A 710 10.08 15.74 -29.68
N LEU A 711 10.81 16.83 -29.91
CA LEU A 711 10.27 18.17 -30.20
C LEU A 711 9.97 18.37 -31.70
N GLY A 712 10.32 17.41 -32.55
CA GLY A 712 10.10 17.47 -34.00
C GLY A 712 11.23 18.13 -34.80
N PHE A 713 12.40 18.39 -34.19
CA PHE A 713 13.58 18.85 -34.94
C PHE A 713 14.14 17.72 -35.81
N ASN A 714 14.53 18.07 -37.03
CA ASN A 714 15.16 17.14 -37.96
C ASN A 714 16.69 17.22 -37.87
N ALA A 715 17.38 16.20 -38.40
CA ALA A 715 18.85 16.15 -38.42
C ALA A 715 19.53 17.39 -39.04
N ASN A 716 18.89 18.07 -40.00
CA ASN A 716 19.41 19.27 -40.65
C ASN A 716 19.29 20.55 -39.78
N GLN A 717 18.57 20.49 -38.67
CA GLN A 717 18.42 21.58 -37.70
C GLN A 717 19.32 21.36 -36.47
N LEU A 718 20.15 20.32 -36.51
CA LEU A 718 21.12 19.96 -35.50
C LEU A 718 22.51 20.16 -36.07
N ASP A 719 23.39 20.85 -35.35
CA ASP A 719 24.82 20.93 -35.67
C ASP A 719 25.49 19.60 -35.30
N THR A 720 25.21 18.60 -36.13
CA THR A 720 25.65 17.22 -35.93
C THR A 720 27.17 17.11 -35.96
N SER A 721 27.85 17.98 -36.71
CA SER A 721 29.31 18.09 -36.76
C SER A 721 29.89 18.48 -35.41
N ALA A 722 29.47 19.60 -34.82
CA ALA A 722 29.98 20.06 -33.54
C ALA A 722 29.66 19.07 -32.43
N ILE A 723 28.42 18.57 -32.38
CA ILE A 723 27.98 17.60 -31.36
C ILE A 723 28.81 16.30 -31.44
N ASN A 724 29.06 15.77 -32.66
CA ASN A 724 29.90 14.56 -32.81
C ASN A 724 31.37 14.81 -32.49
N ALA A 725 31.89 16.00 -32.82
CA ALA A 725 33.26 16.38 -32.47
C ALA A 725 33.43 16.44 -30.96
N LEU A 726 32.47 17.03 -30.23
CA LEU A 726 32.45 17.04 -28.77
C LEU A 726 32.33 15.64 -28.17
N GLU A 727 31.42 14.82 -28.71
CA GLU A 727 31.25 13.44 -28.25
C GLU A 727 32.54 12.62 -28.36
N THR A 728 33.25 12.76 -29.49
CA THR A 728 34.45 11.98 -29.79
C THR A 728 35.67 12.51 -29.05
N ALA A 729 35.86 13.83 -29.04
CA ALA A 729 37.05 14.45 -28.46
C ALA A 729 37.00 14.47 -26.93
N TRP A 730 35.82 14.73 -26.35
CA TRP A 730 35.67 15.01 -24.93
C TRP A 730 34.72 14.04 -24.22
N TRP A 731 33.47 13.93 -24.65
CA TRP A 731 32.45 13.30 -23.79
C TRP A 731 32.68 11.79 -23.61
N THR A 732 32.63 10.99 -24.68
CA THR A 732 32.81 9.53 -24.57
C THR A 732 34.25 9.17 -24.16
N SER A 733 35.26 9.87 -24.69
CA SER A 733 36.68 9.57 -24.41
C SER A 733 37.06 9.75 -22.94
N ARG A 734 36.37 10.66 -22.22
CA ARG A 734 36.56 10.93 -20.79
C ARG A 734 35.53 10.25 -19.89
N GLY A 735 34.64 9.42 -20.45
CA GLY A 735 33.57 8.75 -19.70
C GLY A 735 32.49 9.71 -19.17
N GLU A 736 32.28 10.83 -19.84
CA GLU A 736 31.23 11.81 -19.53
C GLU A 736 29.91 11.34 -20.16
N TYR A 737 29.04 10.75 -19.33
CA TYR A 737 27.70 10.30 -19.69
C TYR A 737 26.62 11.19 -19.07
N PHE A 738 25.42 11.11 -19.63
CA PHE A 738 24.22 11.75 -19.11
C PHE A 738 23.22 10.70 -18.61
N ASP A 739 23.00 10.74 -17.30
CA ASP A 739 22.08 9.87 -16.57
C ASP A 739 21.18 10.79 -15.72
N TYR A 740 19.89 10.81 -16.01
CA TYR A 740 18.95 11.74 -15.37
C TYR A 740 17.51 11.24 -15.45
N GLU A 741 16.74 11.44 -14.39
CA GLU A 741 15.30 11.17 -14.37
C GLU A 741 14.52 12.48 -14.38
N ALA A 742 13.74 12.70 -15.44
CA ALA A 742 12.80 13.81 -15.56
C ALA A 742 11.40 13.33 -15.16
N SER A 743 11.03 13.54 -13.90
CA SER A 743 9.76 13.08 -13.32
C SER A 743 8.79 14.20 -12.93
N SER A 744 9.11 15.46 -13.21
CA SER A 744 8.25 16.62 -12.91
C SER A 744 7.88 17.37 -14.20
N ASP A 745 6.75 18.06 -14.18
CA ASP A 745 6.26 18.92 -15.26
C ASP A 745 6.93 20.31 -15.30
N SER A 746 7.79 20.62 -14.34
CA SER A 746 8.42 21.94 -14.18
C SER A 746 9.63 22.20 -15.08
N ALA A 747 10.23 21.15 -15.66
CA ALA A 747 11.45 21.29 -16.46
C ALA A 747 11.11 21.59 -17.92
N SER A 748 11.59 22.72 -18.45
CA SER A 748 11.48 23.02 -19.87
C SER A 748 12.46 22.17 -20.69
N ALA A 749 12.18 21.99 -21.99
CA ALA A 749 13.11 21.29 -22.87
C ALA A 749 14.50 21.96 -22.91
N LYS A 750 14.56 23.29 -22.81
CA LYS A 750 15.83 24.02 -22.73
C LYS A 750 16.59 23.65 -21.46
N ASP A 751 15.92 23.55 -20.31
CA ASP A 751 16.56 23.14 -19.06
C ASP A 751 17.15 21.73 -19.18
N ILE A 752 16.48 20.84 -19.91
CA ILE A 752 17.02 19.49 -20.19
C ILE A 752 18.23 19.57 -21.13
N PHE A 753 18.23 20.39 -22.18
CA PHE A 753 19.42 20.60 -23.03
C PHE A 753 20.61 21.18 -22.26
N ASP A 754 20.36 22.15 -21.37
CA ASP A 754 21.37 22.71 -20.49
C ASP A 754 21.94 21.59 -19.59
N LYS A 755 21.09 20.77 -18.96
CA LYS A 755 21.54 19.63 -18.14
C LYS A 755 22.32 18.58 -18.93
N ILE A 756 21.88 18.24 -20.15
CA ILE A 756 22.56 17.29 -21.04
C ILE A 756 23.99 17.78 -21.32
N THR A 757 24.13 19.06 -21.70
CA THR A 757 25.43 19.64 -22.06
C THR A 757 26.31 19.89 -20.83
N GLU A 758 25.73 20.32 -19.71
CA GLU A 758 26.43 20.53 -18.43
C GLU A 758 27.07 19.25 -17.90
N ALA A 759 26.41 18.09 -18.10
CA ALA A 759 27.01 16.81 -17.79
C ALA A 759 28.33 16.64 -18.55
N GLY A 760 28.38 17.03 -19.80
CA GLY A 760 29.59 17.02 -20.63
C GLY A 760 30.49 18.23 -20.44
N MET A 761 30.41 18.92 -19.30
CA MET A 761 31.06 20.21 -18.98
C MET A 761 31.06 21.20 -20.17
N SER A 762 29.95 21.19 -20.89
CA SER A 762 29.66 21.94 -22.10
C SER A 762 28.44 22.82 -21.83
N TYR A 763 28.07 23.66 -22.80
CA TYR A 763 26.88 24.49 -22.75
C TYR A 763 26.07 24.32 -24.04
N PHE A 764 24.75 24.44 -23.90
CA PHE A 764 23.83 24.45 -25.03
C PHE A 764 23.93 25.77 -25.80
N LEU A 765 23.86 25.70 -27.13
CA LEU A 765 23.95 26.88 -27.98
C LEU A 765 22.96 26.78 -29.15
N LEU A 766 22.39 27.92 -29.54
CA LEU A 766 21.62 28.06 -30.76
C LEU A 766 22.43 28.93 -31.73
N SER A 767 23.05 28.33 -32.74
CA SER A 767 23.89 29.02 -33.75
C SER A 767 23.23 28.91 -35.11
N ASP A 768 23.05 30.02 -35.83
CA ASP A 768 22.59 30.01 -37.22
C ASP A 768 21.27 29.22 -37.45
N GLY A 769 20.40 29.20 -36.44
CA GLY A 769 19.16 28.42 -36.44
C GLY A 769 19.34 26.91 -36.22
N LEU A 770 20.55 26.46 -35.88
CA LEU A 770 20.89 25.09 -35.52
C LEU A 770 21.04 24.92 -34.01
N LEU A 771 20.50 23.81 -33.50
CA LEU A 771 20.77 23.35 -32.14
C LEU A 771 22.19 22.78 -32.09
N SER A 772 23.05 23.39 -31.29
CA SER A 772 24.46 23.03 -31.14
C SER A 772 24.85 22.98 -29.66
N ALA A 773 26.12 22.67 -29.41
CA ALA A 773 26.73 22.70 -28.09
C ALA A 773 28.17 23.21 -28.21
N GLY A 774 28.60 23.97 -27.21
CA GLY A 774 29.99 24.42 -27.07
C GLY A 774 30.65 23.78 -25.86
N ARG A 775 31.97 23.54 -25.91
CA ARG A 775 32.73 23.07 -24.75
C ARG A 775 33.18 24.25 -23.92
N GLU A 776 33.05 24.10 -22.60
CA GLU A 776 33.67 25.01 -21.66
C GLU A 776 35.09 24.51 -21.31
N GLY A 777 36.05 25.42 -21.23
CA GLY A 777 37.46 25.10 -21.00
C GLY A 777 38.38 26.21 -21.47
N VAL A 778 39.68 25.90 -21.56
CA VAL A 778 40.68 26.80 -22.14
C VAL A 778 40.41 26.96 -23.64
N LYS A 779 40.23 28.21 -24.08
CA LYS A 779 39.91 28.58 -25.47
C LYS A 779 40.93 29.56 -26.03
N ASN A 780 41.26 29.38 -27.31
CA ASN A 780 41.92 30.43 -28.10
C ASN A 780 40.96 31.60 -28.32
N TRP A 781 41.51 32.78 -28.58
CA TRP A 781 40.71 33.95 -28.89
C TRP A 781 40.07 33.85 -30.28
N THR A 782 38.79 34.20 -30.37
CA THR A 782 37.97 34.24 -31.59
C THR A 782 37.97 35.65 -32.20
N GLY A 783 38.16 36.70 -31.39
CA GLY A 783 37.99 38.09 -31.81
C GLY A 783 38.75 39.10 -30.96
N ILE A 784 38.82 40.33 -31.47
CA ILE A 784 39.35 41.50 -30.76
C ILE A 784 38.30 42.61 -30.88
N ILE A 785 38.08 43.36 -29.80
CA ILE A 785 37.28 44.57 -29.80
C ILE A 785 38.13 45.70 -29.22
N THR A 786 38.31 46.75 -30.00
CA THR A 786 39.13 47.90 -29.67
C THR A 786 38.32 49.20 -29.69
N PRO A 787 38.86 50.33 -29.21
CA PRO A 787 38.16 51.61 -29.29
C PRO A 787 37.73 52.03 -30.71
N GLN A 788 38.40 51.53 -31.77
CA GLN A 788 38.02 51.74 -33.16
C GLN A 788 36.80 50.93 -33.61
N ASP A 789 36.35 49.96 -32.80
CA ASP A 789 35.19 49.11 -33.07
C ASP A 789 33.95 49.51 -32.24
N THR A 790 34.17 50.31 -31.20
CA THR A 790 33.14 50.69 -30.24
C THR A 790 32.52 52.04 -30.59
N VAL A 791 31.19 52.13 -30.51
CA VAL A 791 30.46 53.40 -30.69
C VAL A 791 30.42 54.25 -29.41
N GLU A 792 30.66 53.63 -28.26
CA GLU A 792 30.69 54.24 -26.93
C GLU A 792 31.88 53.72 -26.12
N GLU A 793 32.25 54.43 -25.05
CA GLU A 793 33.32 54.00 -24.14
C GLU A 793 33.01 52.62 -23.52
N MET A 794 33.98 51.71 -23.54
CA MET A 794 33.85 50.40 -22.91
C MET A 794 33.72 50.56 -21.38
N GLN A 795 32.70 49.92 -20.81
CA GLN A 795 32.48 49.90 -19.37
C GLN A 795 33.12 48.65 -18.75
N THR A 796 33.83 48.84 -17.64
CA THR A 796 34.34 47.74 -16.82
C THR A 796 33.69 47.80 -15.44
N SER A 797 32.86 46.81 -15.13
CA SER A 797 32.35 46.61 -13.78
C SER A 797 33.28 45.68 -13.00
N PHE A 798 33.38 45.88 -11.68
CA PHE A 798 34.20 45.04 -10.81
C PHE A 798 33.50 44.71 -9.50
N ARG A 799 33.76 43.51 -8.97
CA ARG A 799 33.29 43.06 -7.67
C ARG A 799 34.45 42.94 -6.69
N ALA A 800 34.42 43.76 -5.64
CA ALA A 800 35.38 43.64 -4.54
C ALA A 800 35.15 42.35 -3.75
N PRO A 801 36.21 41.70 -3.24
CA PRO A 801 36.07 40.62 -2.27
C PRO A 801 35.28 41.06 -1.03
N SER A 802 34.40 40.18 -0.54
CA SER A 802 33.59 40.39 0.67
C SER A 802 33.75 39.24 1.65
N ASP A 803 33.50 39.46 2.94
CA ASP A 803 33.44 38.40 3.96
C ASP A 803 32.29 37.40 3.71
N ASP A 804 31.31 37.79 2.89
CA ASP A 804 30.20 36.94 2.45
C ASP A 804 30.56 36.01 1.28
N ASP A 805 31.75 36.16 0.70
CA ASP A 805 32.21 35.32 -0.41
C ASP A 805 32.46 33.90 0.09
N TYR A 806 31.92 32.89 -0.61
CA TYR A 806 32.30 31.51 -0.34
C TYR A 806 33.72 31.22 -0.87
N ASP A 807 34.43 30.40 -0.11
CA ASP A 807 35.81 29.98 -0.37
C ASP A 807 35.95 28.44 -0.44
N GLY A 808 34.81 27.73 -0.43
CA GLY A 808 34.69 26.32 -0.76
C GLY A 808 33.31 25.99 -1.35
N VAL A 809 33.22 24.88 -2.07
CA VAL A 809 31.97 24.35 -2.63
C VAL A 809 31.83 22.88 -2.25
N ASP A 810 30.66 22.47 -1.75
CA ASP A 810 30.32 21.08 -1.50
C ASP A 810 29.32 20.62 -2.55
N VAL A 811 29.73 19.62 -3.34
CA VAL A 811 28.95 19.10 -4.45
C VAL A 811 28.29 17.79 -4.07
N THR A 812 26.98 17.77 -3.95
CA THR A 812 26.20 16.54 -3.80
C THR A 812 25.99 15.89 -5.18
N TYR A 813 26.36 14.62 -5.31
CA TYR A 813 26.21 13.83 -6.53
C TYR A 813 25.64 12.43 -6.22
N ILE A 814 25.18 11.71 -7.24
CA ILE A 814 24.65 10.34 -7.06
C ILE A 814 25.72 9.32 -7.45
N ASN A 815 26.14 8.50 -6.49
CA ASN A 815 27.10 7.44 -6.77
C ASN A 815 26.45 6.32 -7.61
N PRO A 816 27.02 5.91 -8.76
CA PRO A 816 26.39 4.98 -9.70
C PRO A 816 26.44 3.52 -9.24
N VAL A 817 27.21 3.21 -8.19
CA VAL A 817 27.30 1.88 -7.60
C VAL A 817 26.29 1.74 -6.47
N THR A 818 26.28 2.69 -5.54
CA THR A 818 25.41 2.65 -4.34
C THR A 818 24.04 3.28 -4.58
N TRP A 819 23.91 4.15 -5.58
CA TRP A 819 22.74 5.00 -5.83
C TRP A 819 22.36 5.88 -4.64
N ALA A 820 23.34 6.19 -3.79
CA ALA A 820 23.22 7.11 -2.67
C ALA A 820 23.75 8.48 -3.09
N GLU A 821 23.20 9.52 -2.47
CA GLU A 821 23.78 10.86 -2.51
C GLU A 821 25.07 10.87 -1.69
N GLU A 822 26.14 11.34 -2.30
CA GLU A 822 27.46 11.52 -1.69
C GLU A 822 27.92 12.96 -1.93
N ILE A 823 28.76 13.48 -1.04
CA ILE A 823 29.24 14.86 -1.10
C ILE A 823 30.72 14.88 -1.44
N VAL A 824 31.10 15.77 -2.34
CA VAL A 824 32.49 16.01 -2.75
C VAL A 824 32.89 17.42 -2.33
N GLN A 825 34.00 17.52 -1.59
CA GLN A 825 34.52 18.80 -1.10
C GLN A 825 35.46 19.43 -2.11
N CYS A 826 35.06 20.55 -2.69
CA CYS A 826 35.88 21.34 -3.62
C CYS A 826 36.60 22.43 -2.84
N ARG A 827 37.92 22.29 -2.69
CA ARG A 827 38.83 23.16 -1.91
C ARG A 827 40.12 23.43 -2.68
N THR A 828 40.71 24.60 -2.49
CA THR A 828 42.07 24.89 -2.96
C THR A 828 43.10 24.40 -1.93
N ALA A 829 44.30 24.03 -2.38
CA ALA A 829 45.33 23.45 -1.51
C ALA A 829 45.82 24.41 -0.41
N ASP A 830 45.72 25.72 -0.64
CA ASP A 830 46.07 26.78 0.30
C ASP A 830 44.94 27.10 1.31
N ASN A 831 43.71 26.64 1.06
CA ASN A 831 42.56 26.85 1.94
C ASN A 831 41.75 25.55 2.15
N PRO A 832 42.31 24.56 2.89
CA PRO A 832 41.64 23.28 3.14
C PRO A 832 40.40 23.40 4.04
N VAL A 833 40.31 24.45 4.87
CA VAL A 833 39.22 24.68 5.82
C VAL A 833 38.56 26.03 5.52
N PRO A 834 37.62 26.06 4.55
CA PRO A 834 36.99 27.29 4.11
C PRO A 834 36.14 27.91 5.20
N ARG A 835 36.02 29.23 5.19
CA ARG A 835 35.17 29.97 6.12
C ARG A 835 33.69 29.83 5.77
N LYS A 836 33.36 29.79 4.49
CA LYS A 836 31.99 29.70 3.98
C LYS A 836 31.94 28.76 2.78
N VAL A 837 31.06 27.77 2.90
CA VAL A 837 30.88 26.71 1.89
C VAL A 837 29.55 26.88 1.19
N GLU A 838 29.57 26.91 -0.14
CA GLU A 838 28.36 26.80 -0.94
C GLU A 838 27.96 25.34 -1.10
N SER A 839 26.74 24.99 -0.75
CA SER A 839 26.16 23.68 -1.08
C SER A 839 25.59 23.72 -2.50
N TYR A 840 26.04 22.80 -3.35
CA TYR A 840 25.66 22.70 -4.75
C TYR A 840 25.26 21.26 -5.07
N SER A 841 24.12 21.04 -5.73
CA SER A 841 23.63 19.69 -6.05
C SER A 841 23.68 19.45 -7.55
N LEU A 842 24.27 18.32 -7.96
CA LEU A 842 24.39 17.89 -9.34
C LEU A 842 23.79 16.50 -9.51
N GLY A 843 22.49 16.47 -9.85
CA GLY A 843 21.77 15.21 -10.16
C GLY A 843 22.14 14.54 -11.49
N ILE A 844 23.09 15.11 -12.25
CA ILE A 844 23.49 14.66 -13.60
C ILE A 844 24.90 14.06 -13.64
N VAL A 845 25.60 14.06 -12.50
CA VAL A 845 26.99 13.61 -12.39
C VAL A 845 27.05 12.35 -11.55
N MET A 846 27.72 11.33 -12.09
CA MET A 846 27.81 10.02 -11.46
C MET A 846 29.22 9.62 -11.05
N THR A 847 30.16 10.55 -10.89
CA THR A 847 31.48 10.23 -10.33
C THR A 847 32.00 11.36 -9.46
N ALA A 848 32.71 11.00 -8.38
CA ALA A 848 33.34 11.98 -7.49
C ALA A 848 34.31 12.90 -8.25
N ASP A 849 35.11 12.35 -9.16
CA ASP A 849 36.04 13.14 -9.99
C ASP A 849 35.34 14.21 -10.82
N ARG A 850 34.20 13.87 -11.45
CA ARG A 850 33.45 14.84 -12.27
C ARG A 850 32.77 15.89 -11.39
N ALA A 851 32.19 15.48 -10.26
CA ALA A 851 31.62 16.40 -9.29
C ALA A 851 32.68 17.39 -8.79
N TYR A 852 33.89 16.90 -8.50
CA TYR A 852 35.03 17.71 -8.09
C TYR A 852 35.46 18.69 -9.18
N ARG A 853 35.59 18.26 -10.44
CA ARG A 853 35.99 19.14 -11.55
C ARG A 853 35.01 20.30 -11.74
N ILE A 854 33.70 20.01 -11.78
CA ILE A 854 32.66 21.04 -11.95
C ILE A 854 32.61 21.98 -10.74
N GLY A 855 32.68 21.43 -9.52
CA GLY A 855 32.68 22.23 -8.29
C GLY A 855 33.93 23.10 -8.15
N MET A 856 35.12 22.59 -8.50
CA MET A 856 36.35 23.37 -8.53
C MET A 856 36.28 24.47 -9.60
N ARG A 857 35.76 24.19 -10.79
CA ARG A 857 35.57 25.22 -11.82
C ARG A 857 34.67 26.35 -11.31
N ARG A 858 33.55 26.00 -10.66
CA ARG A 858 32.64 26.96 -10.02
C ARG A 858 33.37 27.80 -8.96
N LEU A 859 34.12 27.15 -8.07
CA LEU A 859 34.93 27.83 -7.05
C LEU A 859 35.97 28.78 -7.66
N MET A 860 36.74 28.31 -8.64
CA MET A 860 37.80 29.12 -9.27
C MET A 860 37.23 30.33 -10.00
N LYS A 861 36.08 30.19 -10.68
CA LYS A 861 35.39 31.34 -11.26
C LYS A 861 34.94 32.34 -10.20
N TYR A 862 34.29 31.89 -9.14
CA TYR A 862 33.81 32.78 -8.09
C TYR A 862 34.95 33.54 -7.38
N LEU A 863 36.07 32.87 -7.14
CA LEU A 863 37.25 33.48 -6.53
C LEU A 863 37.93 34.50 -7.46
N HIS A 864 38.09 34.18 -8.74
CA HIS A 864 39.00 34.91 -9.64
C HIS A 864 38.33 35.77 -10.73
N GLN A 865 37.05 35.54 -11.06
CA GLN A 865 36.31 36.30 -12.09
C GLN A 865 35.66 37.54 -11.45
N ARG A 866 36.45 38.61 -11.33
CA ARG A 866 36.05 39.80 -10.56
C ARG A 866 35.66 40.98 -11.45
N ARG A 867 35.79 40.86 -12.77
CA ARG A 867 35.51 41.93 -13.74
C ARG A 867 34.55 41.45 -14.82
N THR A 868 33.72 42.36 -15.30
CA THR A 868 32.89 42.18 -16.49
C THR A 868 33.08 43.38 -17.40
N TYR A 869 33.25 43.12 -18.69
CA TYR A 869 33.42 44.12 -19.72
C TYR A 869 32.14 44.25 -20.53
N GLU A 870 31.72 45.49 -20.77
CA GLU A 870 30.55 45.81 -21.59
C GLU A 870 30.96 46.85 -22.63
N CYS A 871 30.69 46.58 -23.90
CA CYS A 871 30.96 47.50 -25.00
C CYS A 871 29.83 47.43 -26.03
N THR A 872 29.57 48.56 -26.67
CA THR A 872 28.64 48.64 -27.80
C THR A 872 29.44 48.78 -29.08
N THR A 873 29.24 47.85 -30.02
CA THR A 873 29.82 47.90 -31.37
C THR A 873 28.74 48.20 -32.40
N GLU A 874 29.12 48.44 -33.66
CA GLU A 874 28.19 48.30 -34.78
C GLU A 874 27.87 46.80 -35.01
N LEU A 875 28.09 46.27 -36.21
CA LEU A 875 27.79 44.88 -36.55
C LEU A 875 28.86 43.87 -36.12
N LEU A 876 30.04 44.32 -35.65
CA LEU A 876 31.13 43.42 -35.24
C LEU A 876 30.69 42.43 -34.14
N GLY A 877 29.89 42.88 -33.17
CA GLY A 877 29.36 42.04 -32.10
C GLY A 877 28.57 40.83 -32.59
N TRP A 878 27.95 40.88 -33.78
CA TRP A 878 27.23 39.74 -34.39
C TRP A 878 28.16 38.65 -34.94
N CYS A 879 29.45 38.94 -35.09
CA CYS A 879 30.43 37.93 -35.51
C CYS A 879 30.84 36.99 -34.37
N TYR A 880 30.40 37.25 -33.14
CA TYR A 880 30.71 36.45 -31.96
C TYR A 880 29.50 35.67 -31.46
N GLN A 881 29.76 34.66 -30.64
CA GLN A 881 28.75 33.78 -30.06
C GLN A 881 28.95 33.61 -28.56
N PHE A 882 27.91 33.12 -27.88
CA PHE A 882 28.01 32.75 -26.48
C PHE A 882 29.18 31.78 -26.24
N GLY A 883 30.03 32.14 -25.28
CA GLY A 883 31.20 31.37 -24.91
C GLY A 883 32.46 31.65 -25.74
N ASP A 884 32.43 32.54 -26.73
CA ASP A 884 33.64 32.94 -27.46
C ASP A 884 34.60 33.72 -26.57
N HIS A 885 35.90 33.46 -26.74
CA HIS A 885 36.96 34.20 -26.06
C HIS A 885 37.35 35.40 -26.92
N ILE A 886 37.19 36.61 -26.40
CA ILE A 886 37.54 37.85 -27.09
C ILE A 886 38.59 38.63 -26.31
N ILE A 887 39.44 39.35 -27.04
CA ILE A 887 40.40 40.30 -26.48
C ILE A 887 39.79 41.70 -26.55
N LEU A 888 39.90 42.46 -25.47
CA LEU A 888 39.29 43.76 -25.31
C LEU A 888 40.36 44.81 -24.95
N SER A 889 40.26 45.99 -25.55
CA SER A 889 41.05 47.17 -25.16
C SER A 889 40.14 48.36 -24.92
N ASP A 890 40.51 49.20 -23.96
CA ASP A 890 39.94 50.55 -23.81
C ASP A 890 40.93 51.62 -24.29
N ASP A 891 40.51 52.87 -24.20
CA ASP A 891 41.26 54.08 -24.51
C ASP A 891 42.04 54.64 -23.30
N ILE A 892 42.06 53.91 -22.16
CA ILE A 892 42.69 54.37 -20.93
C ILE A 892 44.22 54.16 -21.01
N PRO A 893 45.04 55.22 -20.90
CA PRO A 893 46.51 55.13 -21.07
C PRO A 893 47.22 54.19 -20.10
N THR A 894 46.62 53.88 -18.95
CA THR A 894 47.18 52.94 -17.96
C THR A 894 47.05 51.46 -18.37
N GLY A 895 46.24 51.15 -19.38
CA GLY A 895 46.01 49.80 -19.88
C GLY A 895 47.23 49.18 -20.57
N LYS A 896 48.23 49.99 -20.94
CA LYS A 896 49.41 49.58 -21.72
C LYS A 896 49.04 48.83 -23.01
N THR A 897 47.90 49.19 -23.57
CA THR A 897 47.42 48.78 -24.88
C THR A 897 47.26 50.02 -25.73
N ILE A 898 47.59 49.91 -27.02
CA ILE A 898 47.42 50.97 -28.00
C ILE A 898 46.76 50.30 -29.20
N SER A 899 45.57 50.76 -29.54
CA SER A 899 44.88 50.26 -30.73
C SER A 899 45.12 51.20 -31.90
N CYS A 900 45.36 50.64 -33.06
CA CYS A 900 45.72 51.36 -34.27
C CYS A 900 45.04 50.82 -35.53
N LEU A 901 44.89 51.67 -36.54
CA LEU A 901 44.66 51.23 -37.91
C LEU A 901 46.01 51.01 -38.61
N ILE A 902 46.10 49.95 -39.41
CA ILE A 902 47.21 49.74 -40.33
C ILE A 902 46.86 50.49 -41.62
N GLU A 903 47.55 51.60 -41.90
CA GLU A 903 47.32 52.43 -43.10
C GLU A 903 48.27 52.09 -44.26
N GLY A 904 49.32 51.32 -43.98
CA GLY A 904 50.26 50.86 -44.99
C GLY A 904 50.85 49.50 -44.64
N VAL A 905 50.98 48.64 -45.65
CA VAL A 905 51.62 47.33 -45.53
C VAL A 905 52.57 47.11 -46.71
N THR A 906 53.76 46.60 -46.41
CA THR A 906 54.70 46.05 -47.40
C THR A 906 55.30 44.77 -46.82
N PHE A 907 55.49 43.74 -47.64
CA PHE A 907 55.97 42.46 -47.14
C PHE A 907 56.87 41.74 -48.15
N ASP A 908 57.73 40.87 -47.62
CA ASP A 908 58.49 39.86 -48.35
C ASP A 908 58.38 38.51 -47.63
N ASP A 909 59.15 37.49 -48.07
CA ASP A 909 59.09 36.14 -47.52
C ASP A 909 59.62 36.03 -46.06
N GLU A 910 60.22 37.08 -45.50
CA GLU A 910 60.79 37.09 -44.14
C GLU A 910 60.08 38.05 -43.19
N VAL A 911 59.63 39.22 -43.66
CA VAL A 911 59.16 40.33 -42.82
C VAL A 911 57.95 41.05 -43.44
N ILE A 912 56.99 41.42 -42.60
CA ILE A 912 55.90 42.35 -42.92
C ILE A 912 56.18 43.68 -42.20
N THR A 913 56.25 44.77 -42.97
CA THR A 913 56.40 46.14 -42.47
C THR A 913 55.04 46.83 -42.49
N LEU A 914 54.64 47.36 -41.33
CA LEU A 914 53.35 48.01 -41.11
C LEU A 914 53.54 49.47 -40.72
N THR A 915 52.76 50.35 -41.36
CA THR A 915 52.59 51.75 -40.97
C THR A 915 51.26 51.89 -40.25
N VAL A 916 51.27 52.49 -39.06
CA VAL A 916 50.10 52.63 -38.19
C VAL A 916 49.73 54.08 -37.93
N THR A 917 48.47 54.33 -37.56
CA THR A 917 47.92 55.68 -37.37
C THR A 917 48.29 56.37 -36.04
N GLU A 918 48.62 55.61 -34.99
CA GLU A 918 48.89 56.11 -33.64
C GLU A 918 50.35 55.87 -33.22
N LEU A 919 50.86 56.72 -32.32
CA LEU A 919 52.23 56.62 -31.82
C LEU A 919 52.39 55.42 -30.89
N LEU A 920 53.35 54.54 -31.21
CA LEU A 920 53.61 53.33 -30.44
C LEU A 920 54.55 53.58 -29.24
N ASP A 921 54.21 53.01 -28.09
CA ASP A 921 55.03 53.10 -26.87
C ASP A 921 56.05 51.96 -26.76
N TRP A 922 57.25 52.20 -27.29
CA TRP A 922 58.36 51.25 -27.21
C TRP A 922 59.06 51.19 -25.84
N SER A 923 58.55 51.90 -24.82
CA SER A 923 59.05 51.75 -23.44
C SER A 923 58.56 50.45 -22.78
N TYR A 924 57.61 49.75 -23.40
CA TYR A 924 57.11 48.47 -22.92
C TYR A 924 58.24 47.45 -22.81
N ALA A 925 58.31 46.75 -21.68
CA ALA A 925 59.38 45.80 -21.40
C ALA A 925 59.40 44.62 -22.38
N ASN A 926 58.25 44.28 -22.96
CA ASN A 926 58.12 43.18 -23.90
C ASN A 926 57.04 43.47 -24.96
N PRO A 927 57.30 44.37 -25.92
CA PRO A 927 56.30 44.78 -26.91
C PRO A 927 55.72 43.59 -27.67
N ARG A 928 54.40 43.57 -27.83
CA ARG A 928 53.63 42.52 -28.50
C ARG A 928 52.50 43.16 -29.29
N CYS A 929 51.97 42.46 -30.30
CA CYS A 929 50.76 42.92 -30.97
C CYS A 929 49.88 41.78 -31.47
N TRP A 930 48.60 42.08 -31.65
CA TRP A 930 47.68 41.29 -32.48
C TRP A 930 47.27 42.11 -33.69
N ILE A 931 46.86 41.41 -34.74
CA ILE A 931 46.22 42.03 -35.90
C ILE A 931 44.83 41.44 -36.03
N GLN A 932 43.83 42.31 -36.15
CA GLN A 932 42.48 41.92 -36.55
C GLN A 932 42.32 42.16 -38.04
N PHE A 933 42.06 41.08 -38.76
CA PHE A 933 41.87 41.12 -40.20
C PHE A 933 40.48 41.66 -40.54
N GLN A 934 40.30 42.11 -41.78
CA GLN A 934 39.05 42.71 -42.27
C GLN A 934 37.86 41.74 -42.27
N GLY A 935 38.12 40.42 -42.22
CA GLY A 935 37.10 39.39 -42.00
C GLY A 935 36.68 39.19 -40.53
N GLY A 936 37.09 40.07 -39.62
CA GLY A 936 36.77 40.04 -38.19
C GLY A 936 37.60 39.05 -37.36
N ARG A 937 38.32 38.10 -38.00
CA ARG A 937 39.20 37.15 -37.33
C ARG A 937 40.55 37.80 -36.95
N PRO A 938 41.08 37.50 -35.77
CA PRO A 938 42.40 37.96 -35.36
C PRO A 938 43.52 37.00 -35.76
N SER A 939 44.76 37.48 -35.67
CA SER A 939 45.96 36.65 -35.77
C SER A 939 45.89 35.50 -34.77
N THR A 940 46.16 34.28 -35.23
CA THR A 940 46.07 33.04 -34.43
C THR A 940 47.07 32.97 -33.27
N ARG A 941 48.06 33.87 -33.27
CA ARG A 941 49.13 33.97 -32.29
C ARG A 941 49.39 35.44 -31.94
N LEU A 942 49.97 35.65 -30.76
CA LEU A 942 50.49 36.94 -30.37
C LEU A 942 51.83 37.20 -31.09
N LEU A 943 51.93 38.34 -31.77
CA LEU A 943 53.04 38.69 -32.63
C LEU A 943 54.10 39.49 -31.87
N THR A 944 55.34 39.41 -32.33
CA THR A 944 56.48 40.13 -31.74
C THR A 944 56.94 41.24 -32.70
N PRO A 945 56.54 42.49 -32.46
CA PRO A 945 56.89 43.61 -33.31
C PRO A 945 58.33 44.10 -33.03
N THR A 946 58.99 44.59 -34.07
CA THR A 946 60.31 45.23 -34.01
C THR A 946 60.18 46.69 -34.44
N ARG A 947 60.81 47.60 -33.70
CA ARG A 947 60.72 49.04 -33.97
C ARG A 947 61.49 49.41 -35.24
N VAL A 948 60.84 50.15 -36.13
CA VAL A 948 61.50 50.89 -37.22
C VAL A 948 61.57 52.37 -36.84
N ASP A 949 60.43 52.99 -36.53
CA ASP A 949 60.31 54.35 -36.00
C ASP A 949 59.11 54.47 -35.05
N ASP A 950 58.50 55.66 -34.93
CA ASP A 950 57.39 55.92 -34.00
C ASP A 950 56.03 55.43 -34.52
N PHE A 951 55.87 55.31 -35.84
CA PHE A 951 54.64 54.90 -36.54
C PHE A 951 54.83 53.67 -37.44
N THR A 952 56.05 53.15 -37.53
CA THR A 952 56.41 52.01 -38.38
C THR A 952 57.00 50.89 -37.54
N LEU A 953 56.51 49.67 -37.75
CA LEU A 953 56.99 48.45 -37.11
C LEU A 953 57.12 47.31 -38.11
N THR A 954 57.94 46.33 -37.78
CA THR A 954 58.05 45.07 -38.54
C THR A 954 57.62 43.88 -37.69
N ILE A 955 56.99 42.89 -38.32
CA ILE A 955 56.69 41.58 -37.74
C ILE A 955 57.26 40.48 -38.65
N PRO A 956 57.63 39.32 -38.09
CA PRO A 956 58.02 38.18 -38.92
C PRO A 956 56.89 37.77 -39.85
N PHE A 957 57.21 37.49 -41.12
CA PHE A 957 56.26 36.92 -42.06
C PHE A 957 55.81 35.54 -41.57
N ASN A 958 54.53 35.24 -41.79
CA ASN A 958 53.93 33.98 -41.44
C ASN A 958 52.69 33.76 -42.31
N ASP A 959 52.57 32.55 -42.87
CA ASP A 959 51.49 32.19 -43.80
C ASP A 959 50.10 32.50 -43.22
N ASP A 960 49.85 32.26 -41.92
CA ASP A 960 48.53 32.53 -41.31
C ASP A 960 48.10 34.02 -41.32
N LEU A 961 49.00 34.96 -41.63
CA LEU A 961 48.68 36.40 -41.66
C LEU A 961 48.10 36.85 -43.00
N HIS A 962 48.37 36.11 -44.09
CA HIS A 962 47.89 36.38 -45.45
C HIS A 962 47.82 37.87 -45.83
N PRO A 963 48.93 38.64 -45.74
CA PRO A 963 48.92 40.07 -46.07
C PRO A 963 48.53 40.36 -47.52
N GLU A 964 48.63 39.38 -48.42
CA GLU A 964 48.15 39.45 -49.79
C GLU A 964 46.62 39.58 -49.93
N ASP A 965 45.86 39.16 -48.91
CA ASP A 965 44.39 39.23 -48.90
C ASP A 965 43.88 40.56 -48.33
N TRP A 966 44.76 41.45 -47.85
CA TRP A 966 44.36 42.70 -47.19
C TRP A 966 44.04 43.78 -48.24
N ILE A 967 42.84 44.35 -48.15
CA ILE A 967 42.33 45.38 -49.06
C ILE A 967 42.64 46.75 -48.45
N MET A 968 43.69 47.41 -48.92
CA MET A 968 44.16 48.70 -48.34
C MET A 968 43.68 49.95 -49.11
N ASP A 969 43.22 49.77 -50.35
CA ASP A 969 42.93 50.86 -51.30
C ASP A 969 41.42 51.08 -51.56
N ASP A 970 40.53 50.48 -50.76
CA ASP A 970 39.07 50.59 -50.92
C ASP A 970 38.45 51.32 -49.71
N PRO A 971 37.84 52.51 -49.90
CA PRO A 971 37.23 53.26 -48.80
C PRO A 971 35.97 52.60 -48.21
N ASP A 972 35.36 51.62 -48.90
CA ASP A 972 34.18 50.89 -48.40
C ASP A 972 34.56 49.70 -47.50
N VAL A 973 35.85 49.39 -47.35
CA VAL A 973 36.37 48.29 -46.51
C VAL A 973 37.19 48.88 -45.36
N GLU A 974 36.89 48.47 -44.13
CA GLU A 974 37.66 48.89 -42.96
C GLU A 974 39.10 48.40 -43.03
N LEU A 975 40.07 49.23 -42.64
CA LEU A 975 41.48 48.84 -42.58
C LEU A 975 41.72 47.78 -41.49
N PRO A 976 42.73 46.89 -41.65
CA PRO A 976 43.15 45.99 -40.58
C PRO A 976 43.53 46.76 -39.31
N ARG A 977 43.16 46.22 -38.15
CA ARG A 977 43.46 46.84 -36.85
C ARG A 977 44.65 46.16 -36.20
N LEU A 978 45.52 46.94 -35.56
CA LEU A 978 46.63 46.46 -34.77
C LEU A 978 46.44 46.83 -33.31
N LEU A 979 46.43 45.83 -32.44
CA LEU A 979 46.42 46.04 -31.00
C LEU A 979 47.84 45.82 -30.45
N PHE A 980 48.56 46.90 -30.16
CA PHE A 980 49.89 46.88 -29.56
C PHE A 980 49.78 46.82 -28.03
N CYS A 981 50.63 46.03 -27.37
CA CYS A 981 50.57 45.80 -25.92
C CYS A 981 51.93 45.45 -25.31
N ASP A 982 52.02 45.48 -23.98
CA ASP A 982 53.24 45.12 -23.24
C ASP A 982 53.42 43.62 -22.99
N SER A 983 52.36 42.83 -23.17
CA SER A 983 52.28 41.39 -22.99
C SER A 983 50.88 40.88 -23.31
N GLU A 984 50.72 39.57 -23.46
CA GLU A 984 49.40 38.93 -23.56
C GLU A 984 48.50 39.32 -22.38
N LYS A 985 49.04 39.28 -21.16
CA LYS A 985 48.31 39.62 -19.92
C LYS A 985 48.01 41.12 -19.76
N GLY A 986 48.58 41.96 -20.62
CA GLY A 986 48.33 43.40 -20.63
C GLY A 986 46.96 43.73 -21.23
N ALA A 987 46.49 42.92 -22.19
CA ALA A 987 45.15 43.06 -22.76
C ALA A 987 44.08 42.45 -21.84
N ARG A 988 42.83 42.93 -21.99
CA ARG A 988 41.69 42.34 -21.27
C ARG A 988 41.21 41.15 -22.07
N HIS A 989 40.94 40.05 -21.39
CA HIS A 989 40.40 38.85 -21.99
C HIS A 989 38.99 38.63 -21.42
N GLY A 990 38.01 38.41 -22.30
CA GLY A 990 36.62 38.19 -21.92
C GLY A 990 36.04 36.94 -22.58
N ILE A 991 35.10 36.27 -21.91
CA ILE A 991 34.22 35.28 -22.55
C ILE A 991 32.88 35.95 -22.82
N VAL A 992 32.42 35.94 -24.06
CA VAL A 992 31.11 36.48 -24.43
C VAL A 992 30.02 35.73 -23.68
N GLN A 993 29.26 36.46 -22.87
CA GLN A 993 28.11 35.95 -22.12
C GLN A 993 26.79 36.36 -22.75
N GLU A 994 26.74 37.54 -23.36
CA GLU A 994 25.51 38.05 -23.96
C GLU A 994 25.84 38.98 -25.12
N ILE A 995 25.02 38.93 -26.16
CA ILE A 995 25.04 39.85 -27.30
C ILE A 995 23.60 40.32 -27.48
N VAL A 996 23.36 41.63 -27.31
CA VAL A 996 22.03 42.23 -27.43
C VAL A 996 22.02 43.15 -28.65
N PRO A 997 21.33 42.77 -29.75
CA PRO A 997 21.13 43.66 -30.88
C PRO A 997 20.17 44.80 -30.52
N SER A 998 20.42 45.98 -31.08
CA SER A 998 19.58 47.17 -30.97
C SER A 998 18.96 47.56 -32.33
N ASP A 999 17.88 48.34 -32.30
CA ASP A 999 17.13 48.78 -33.48
C ASP A 999 17.93 49.72 -34.41
N ASP A 1000 19.04 50.26 -33.93
CA ASP A 1000 19.93 51.19 -34.63
C ASP A 1000 21.16 50.52 -35.27
N CYS A 1001 21.11 49.21 -35.48
CA CYS A 1001 22.20 48.40 -36.04
C CYS A 1001 23.47 48.35 -35.15
N THR A 1002 23.33 48.64 -33.86
CA THR A 1002 24.38 48.43 -32.86
C THR A 1002 24.15 47.15 -32.06
N CYS A 1003 25.22 46.66 -31.43
CA CYS A 1003 25.20 45.44 -30.64
C CYS A 1003 25.94 45.67 -29.33
N GLN A 1004 25.26 45.49 -28.21
CA GLN A 1004 25.91 45.46 -26.91
C GLN A 1004 26.48 44.06 -26.66
N VAL A 1005 27.77 43.99 -26.33
CA VAL A 1005 28.47 42.76 -25.97
C VAL A 1005 28.83 42.82 -24.49
N THR A 1006 28.42 41.80 -23.75
CA THR A 1006 28.78 41.62 -22.33
C THR A 1006 29.70 40.41 -22.21
N ALA A 1007 30.90 40.64 -21.68
CA ALA A 1007 31.94 39.63 -21.56
C ALA A 1007 32.61 39.64 -20.18
N PRO A 1008 32.26 38.72 -19.28
CA PRO A 1008 33.01 38.48 -18.05
C PRO A 1008 34.47 38.13 -18.31
N GLU A 1009 35.35 38.53 -17.40
CA GLU A 1009 36.79 38.29 -17.48
C GLU A 1009 37.10 36.81 -17.69
N TYR A 1010 37.99 36.51 -18.63
CA TYR A 1010 38.50 35.18 -18.93
C TYR A 1010 39.88 34.97 -18.31
N LYS A 1011 40.06 33.84 -17.61
CA LYS A 1011 41.36 33.39 -17.13
C LYS A 1011 41.44 31.88 -17.23
N GLU A 1012 42.59 31.36 -17.68
CA GLU A 1012 42.82 29.91 -17.74
C GLU A 1012 42.71 29.24 -16.37
N ILE A 1013 42.99 29.97 -15.29
CA ILE A 1013 42.93 29.45 -13.91
C ILE A 1013 41.54 28.92 -13.52
N PHE A 1014 40.47 29.35 -14.21
CA PHE A 1014 39.12 28.83 -13.98
C PHE A 1014 39.02 27.33 -14.28
N TYR A 1015 39.84 26.85 -15.20
CA TYR A 1015 39.81 25.48 -15.73
C TYR A 1015 40.98 24.63 -15.20
N ALA A 1016 41.75 25.14 -14.24
CA ALA A 1016 42.96 24.48 -13.74
C ALA A 1016 42.73 23.06 -13.17
N TYR A 1017 41.48 22.76 -12.78
CA TYR A 1017 41.07 21.48 -12.20
C TYR A 1017 40.22 20.61 -13.13
N ASP A 1018 40.02 21.00 -14.39
CA ASP A 1018 39.14 20.27 -15.33
C ASP A 1018 39.62 18.84 -15.62
N ASP A 1019 40.91 18.55 -15.38
CA ASP A 1019 41.54 17.23 -15.53
C ASP A 1019 41.90 16.57 -14.19
N ALA A 1020 41.51 17.16 -13.06
CA ALA A 1020 41.88 16.66 -11.74
C ALA A 1020 41.12 15.38 -11.35
N THR A 1021 41.70 14.61 -10.43
CA THR A 1021 41.05 13.50 -9.70
C THR A 1021 40.70 13.98 -8.30
N TYR A 1022 39.58 13.54 -7.75
CA TYR A 1022 39.16 13.93 -6.41
C TYR A 1022 40.19 13.44 -5.38
N PRO A 1023 40.82 14.33 -4.58
CA PRO A 1023 41.83 13.92 -3.62
C PRO A 1023 41.26 13.20 -2.38
N GLY A 1024 39.93 13.13 -2.23
CA GLY A 1024 39.24 12.64 -1.03
C GLY A 1024 38.85 13.78 -0.09
N ASP A 1025 38.01 13.46 0.89
CA ASP A 1025 37.55 14.44 1.90
C ASP A 1025 38.73 14.90 2.76
N VAL A 1026 38.79 16.20 3.03
CA VAL A 1026 39.80 16.77 3.92
C VAL A 1026 39.37 16.51 5.36
N ALA A 1027 40.25 15.89 6.15
CA ALA A 1027 39.99 15.45 7.53
C ALA A 1027 39.80 16.58 8.54
#